data_AF-A0A1E1F4V1-F1
#
_entry.id   AF-A0A1E1F4V1-F1
#
_cell.length_a   1.000
_cell.length_b   1.000
_cell.length_c   1.000
_cell.angle_alpha   90.00
_cell.angle_beta   90.00
_cell.angle_gamma   90.00
#
_symmetry.space_group_name_H-M   'P 1'
#
loop_
_entity.id
_entity.type
_entity.pdbx_description
1 polymer ?
#
loop_
_entity_poly.entity_id
_entity_poly.type
_entity_poly.pdbx_seq_one_letter_code
_entity_poly.pdbx_strand_id
1 'polypeptide(L)'
;MFGEHYDLSRRFRPATKEGDEDRPFRGLFGDDLTGTPAWPELLEKRRTIVLAEAGSGKSSEFDHQCSALRQANKFAFKATVRDVADAGLEASLVPTDRTRFAQWRVDPDAPCWLFVDSVDEAKDQGHHFDAACRKLADAIAGLEERVHLYISSRYTDWDKTADHISVEKWLSLPEPPPPPTDVADEVRATLQNRDKSPPKVREEIGVLVLEPLSRWQVERFARASGIETIDAFLAAVDHGSLWEFAARPMDLGWMVEFWRDHKRLGSLREMIEASLKARLLDPDPLRRKRDPLDLAKGAHALDRIGAAFLLCGRDSVRVPAAGLDLSPPERSMPIEEILPDWSDGERLLLLGRPVFDPATLGRARLHNDNEATLRCYLLARWLGRLLAKGCPVAAVNDLLFADTYGYRLVRPEMVEVSAWLAGENDAIADALIARSPYNLLRYGDPGSLPIPVRVKAFAAALAQVETIDPQKLWFGEQGLRRFADPGLDNHIAGWWEIAKGDEEARHLLLRLVDFGGQKGGLPVVRIVAYDRSTDEITQLLAGRALLKLGEKADRTAYARHVVEHGSDLSRSIILQALDALFPEEIDVETFFALIDKAGVMGEDDIATILPLGSELPAGLTRKEDLHRFLTEVVARSGDFSGDTVDDEKPFREAFSQMAASAALRLLDYHPLDVPDVVTDLFLLLHESHRRIGSEASFKALGEAFGASPGRRRTSLWRSIARLRTHPHVRGDGELNIWFVQHLGWPVLLSLADIDWLLLDICERTDRLDRLTALRAAHSLWRQFEGTDADMQRIVAAVADDAELSAQLAAWRSPPPETPEMIERMAGFEAARKRNEDQAEARDQSWVELINTLRDDPSFFDSLSPQTDETVDSRLYHLWQFLSWRAQSRSRYSIDSLDVVEPVFGPDMTRRFGEALIAFAYKRTPVGTVEESAQRRTVTSFDIMALTGMSLAAAKVPNWAEQLDPARAARAARLAVIELNGFPDYLVSLSQVHPEAVRSVLWRASRAQLDRLDEVDHGMLDRLEYADGVLARLLVPDLTGYLREHDDLAAAALEKIVSVLIQAQPFPDEGVAEMAEARATTATDPVIAAYYLLFLFALEGDRAVDRLREKMSMLDGQDQATLCCTLLPRLFGSRFNRTVAPPLPLSAERLEQLLIIAF
;
A
#
# COMPACT_ATOMS: atom_id res chain seq x y z
N MET A 1 21.27 0.19 32.60
CA MET A 1 22.30 1.06 31.97
C MET A 1 21.57 1.79 30.87
N PHE A 2 21.33 3.10 31.00
CA PHE A 2 20.63 3.87 29.96
C PHE A 2 21.63 4.10 28.83
N GLY A 3 21.46 3.39 27.71
CA GLY A 3 22.28 3.60 26.51
C GLY A 3 22.01 4.99 25.92
N GLU A 4 23.03 5.57 25.27
CA GLU A 4 22.84 6.79 24.47
C GLU A 4 21.74 6.53 23.42
N HIS A 5 20.76 7.43 23.34
CA HIS A 5 19.73 7.38 22.31
C HIS A 5 20.30 7.92 21.00
N TYR A 6 20.23 7.14 19.94
CA TYR A 6 20.57 7.57 18.59
C TYR A 6 19.29 7.89 17.84
N ASP A 7 19.18 9.08 17.26
CA ASP A 7 18.12 9.35 16.29
C ASP A 7 18.33 8.43 15.08
N LEU A 8 17.35 7.59 14.76
CA LEU A 8 17.38 6.67 13.62
C LEU A 8 16.36 7.07 12.55
N SER A 9 15.72 8.24 12.70
CA SER A 9 14.61 8.71 11.86
C SER A 9 13.58 7.59 11.63
N ARG A 10 13.00 7.11 12.73
CA ARG A 10 12.05 6.00 12.74
C ARG A 10 10.86 6.28 11.81
N ARG A 11 10.31 5.21 11.24
CA ARG A 11 9.19 5.23 10.31
C ARG A 11 7.99 4.51 10.89
N PHE A 12 6.80 4.97 10.53
CA PHE A 12 5.53 4.48 11.03
C PHE A 12 4.63 4.15 9.85
N ARG A 13 3.80 3.11 9.98
CA ARG A 13 2.77 2.79 9.00
C ARG A 13 1.40 2.66 9.65
N PRO A 14 0.29 2.92 8.94
CA PRO A 14 -1.05 2.62 9.44
C PRO A 14 -1.21 1.12 9.76
N ALA A 15 -1.91 0.81 10.86
CA ALA A 15 -2.39 -0.54 11.11
C ALA A 15 -3.64 -0.80 10.25
N THR A 16 -3.51 -1.48 9.09
CA THR A 16 -4.64 -1.77 8.19
C THR A 16 -5.53 -2.91 8.72
N LYS A 17 -6.76 -3.01 8.21
CA LYS A 17 -7.80 -3.90 8.77
C LYS A 17 -7.61 -5.40 8.53
N GLU A 18 -6.82 -5.89 7.57
CA GLU A 18 -6.63 -7.33 7.33
C GLU A 18 -5.23 -7.65 6.74
N GLY A 19 -4.62 -8.76 7.18
CA GLY A 19 -3.52 -9.43 6.46
C GLY A 19 -2.07 -9.08 6.83
N ASP A 20 -1.83 -8.47 8.00
CA ASP A 20 -0.48 -8.06 8.43
C ASP A 20 0.25 -9.08 9.32
N GLU A 21 -0.42 -10.15 9.74
CA GLU A 21 0.18 -11.21 10.57
C GLU A 21 1.19 -12.07 9.78
N ASP A 22 1.11 -12.07 8.44
CA ASP A 22 1.91 -12.92 7.53
C ASP A 22 2.83 -12.14 6.59
N ARG A 23 3.21 -10.89 6.89
CA ARG A 23 4.16 -10.11 6.06
C ARG A 23 5.56 -10.07 6.69
N PRO A 24 6.45 -11.04 6.40
CA PRO A 24 7.85 -10.94 6.81
C PRO A 24 8.56 -9.81 6.03
N PHE A 25 9.15 -8.89 6.79
CA PHE A 25 10.42 -8.20 6.49
C PHE A 25 10.67 -7.70 5.05
N ARG A 26 9.78 -6.88 4.48
CA ARG A 26 10.08 -6.10 3.25
C ARG A 26 11.13 -5.00 3.43
N GLY A 27 11.43 -4.57 4.66
CA GLY A 27 12.40 -3.50 4.95
C GLY A 27 13.86 -3.81 4.60
N LEU A 28 14.16 -5.04 4.14
CA LEU A 28 15.49 -5.48 3.76
C LEU A 28 15.97 -5.00 2.39
N PHE A 29 15.04 -4.68 1.47
CA PHE A 29 15.37 -4.33 0.09
C PHE A 29 15.20 -2.85 -0.24
N GLY A 30 15.05 -1.97 0.76
CA GLY A 30 15.27 -0.53 0.62
C GLY A 30 14.22 0.28 -0.18
N ASP A 31 13.45 -0.35 -1.06
CA ASP A 31 12.69 0.40 -2.08
C ASP A 31 11.22 0.71 -1.75
N ASP A 32 10.66 0.14 -0.67
CA ASP A 32 9.21 0.25 -0.36
C ASP A 32 8.86 1.27 0.76
N LEU A 33 9.81 2.04 1.30
CA LEU A 33 9.54 2.94 2.45
C LEU A 33 9.21 4.40 2.06
N THR A 34 9.23 4.76 0.77
CA THR A 34 8.85 6.09 0.29
C THR A 34 7.34 6.31 0.49
N GLY A 35 6.98 7.10 1.51
CA GLY A 35 5.58 7.43 1.85
C GLY A 35 5.14 7.06 3.27
N THR A 36 5.99 6.44 4.08
CA THR A 36 5.70 6.16 5.50
C THR A 36 6.03 7.35 6.41
N PRO A 37 5.10 7.81 7.27
CA PRO A 37 5.33 8.98 8.11
C PRO A 37 6.49 8.82 9.09
N ALA A 38 7.19 9.92 9.36
CA ALA A 38 8.23 10.04 10.39
C ALA A 38 7.73 10.79 11.63
N TRP A 39 8.57 10.90 12.67
CA TRP A 39 8.23 11.65 13.89
C TRP A 39 7.75 13.09 13.66
N PRO A 40 8.36 13.92 12.78
CA PRO A 40 7.85 15.26 12.51
C PRO A 40 6.38 15.28 12.08
N GLU A 41 5.99 14.37 11.19
CA GLU A 41 4.60 14.22 10.73
C GLU A 41 3.69 13.63 11.82
N LEU A 42 4.19 12.71 12.64
CA LEU A 42 3.45 12.20 13.81
C LEU A 42 3.18 13.30 14.84
N LEU A 43 4.14 14.21 15.05
CA LEU A 43 4.04 15.29 16.03
C LEU A 43 2.98 16.34 15.65
N GLU A 44 2.56 16.36 14.39
CA GLU A 44 1.44 17.17 13.91
C GLU A 44 0.08 16.54 14.26
N LYS A 45 0.02 15.22 14.44
CA LYS A 45 -1.21 14.52 14.79
C LYS A 45 -1.60 14.74 16.26
N ARG A 46 -2.89 14.83 16.55
CA ARG A 46 -3.42 15.09 17.90
C ARG A 46 -3.70 13.84 18.71
N ARG A 47 -4.10 12.74 18.09
CA ARG A 47 -4.39 11.47 18.78
C ARG A 47 -3.70 10.34 18.03
N THR A 48 -2.74 9.67 18.64
CA THR A 48 -1.99 8.61 17.99
C THR A 48 -1.68 7.47 18.95
N ILE A 49 -1.95 6.24 18.50
CA ILE A 49 -1.55 5.00 19.15
C ILE A 49 -0.34 4.44 18.39
N VAL A 50 0.75 4.16 19.09
CA VAL A 50 1.98 3.60 18.52
C VAL A 50 2.15 2.15 18.98
N LEU A 51 2.00 1.23 18.04
CA LEU A 51 2.13 -0.21 18.24
C LEU A 51 3.52 -0.68 17.81
N ALA A 52 4.20 -1.46 18.64
CA ALA A 52 5.45 -2.13 18.27
C ALA A 52 5.77 -3.26 19.25
N GLU A 53 6.66 -4.17 18.89
CA GLU A 53 7.07 -5.26 19.78
C GLU A 53 7.91 -4.81 20.97
N ALA A 54 8.10 -5.74 21.91
CA ALA A 54 9.11 -5.61 22.94
C ALA A 54 10.49 -5.45 22.27
N GLY A 55 11.33 -4.55 22.80
CA GLY A 55 12.66 -4.30 22.23
C GLY A 55 12.71 -3.43 20.97
N SER A 56 11.57 -3.02 20.39
CA SER A 56 11.51 -2.13 19.22
C SER A 56 11.86 -0.66 19.49
N GLY A 57 12.08 -0.28 20.76
CA GLY A 57 12.53 1.06 21.17
C GLY A 57 11.43 2.07 21.51
N LYS A 58 10.14 1.68 21.62
CA LYS A 58 9.00 2.60 21.87
C LYS A 58 9.26 3.60 23.00
N SER A 59 9.63 3.11 24.18
CA SER A 59 9.85 3.94 25.37
C SER A 59 11.00 4.93 25.19
N SER A 60 12.10 4.49 24.56
CA SER A 60 13.26 5.32 24.24
C SER A 60 12.93 6.42 23.24
N GLU A 61 12.09 6.12 22.24
CA GLU A 61 11.60 7.12 21.29
C GLU A 61 10.72 8.16 21.98
N PHE A 62 9.80 7.75 22.86
CA PHE A 62 8.96 8.67 23.64
C PHE A 62 9.80 9.57 24.56
N ASP A 63 10.83 9.01 25.22
CA ASP A 63 11.77 9.78 26.04
C ASP A 63 12.53 10.81 25.21
N HIS A 64 13.01 10.42 24.03
CA HIS A 64 13.75 11.30 23.14
C HIS A 64 12.87 12.44 22.62
N GLN A 65 11.67 12.14 22.09
CA GLN A 65 10.76 13.17 21.57
C GLN A 65 10.31 14.14 22.68
N CYS A 66 10.00 13.62 23.87
CA CYS A 66 9.67 14.46 25.02
C CYS A 66 10.85 15.40 25.38
N SER A 67 12.08 14.87 25.40
CA SER A 67 13.29 15.65 25.68
C SER A 67 13.59 16.69 24.59
N ALA A 68 13.46 16.33 23.31
CA ALA A 68 13.69 17.23 22.18
C ALA A 68 12.69 18.40 22.17
N LEU A 69 11.40 18.13 22.41
CA LEU A 69 10.37 19.16 22.54
C LEU A 69 10.65 20.09 23.74
N ARG A 70 11.12 19.54 24.88
CA ARG A 70 11.51 20.34 26.04
C ARG A 70 12.69 21.27 25.75
N GLN A 71 13.69 20.80 25.01
CA GLN A 71 14.85 21.59 24.57
C GLN A 71 14.43 22.70 23.60
N ALA A 72 13.43 22.45 22.75
CA ALA A 72 12.78 23.45 21.92
C ALA A 72 11.82 24.38 22.68
N ASN A 73 11.85 24.34 24.02
CA ASN A 73 11.01 25.14 24.92
C ASN A 73 9.49 24.92 24.77
N LYS A 74 9.07 23.76 24.24
CA LYS A 74 7.66 23.35 24.15
C LYS A 74 7.20 22.63 25.42
N PHE A 75 5.88 22.60 25.67
CA PHE A 75 5.31 21.85 26.79
C PHE A 75 5.18 20.37 26.43
N ALA A 76 6.07 19.53 26.96
CA ALA A 76 6.02 18.09 26.72
C ALA A 76 6.18 17.30 28.02
N PHE A 77 5.36 16.28 28.20
CA PHE A 77 5.31 15.47 29.42
C PHE A 77 5.25 13.98 29.09
N LYS A 78 5.90 13.17 29.92
CA LYS A 78 5.83 11.71 29.86
C LYS A 78 5.20 11.18 31.14
N ALA A 79 4.29 10.23 31.01
CA ALA A 79 3.68 9.51 32.12
C ALA A 79 3.54 8.03 31.75
N THR A 80 3.29 7.18 32.74
CA THR A 80 2.93 5.78 32.44
C THR A 80 1.43 5.57 32.47
N VAL A 81 0.91 4.66 31.64
CA VAL A 81 -0.52 4.32 31.64
C VAL A 81 -0.96 3.86 33.03
N ARG A 82 -0.12 3.07 33.71
CA ARG A 82 -0.33 2.62 35.09
C ARG A 82 -0.48 3.77 36.07
N ASP A 83 0.53 4.65 36.14
CA ASP A 83 0.54 5.71 37.16
C ASP A 83 -0.64 6.68 36.95
N VAL A 84 -1.03 6.89 35.69
CA VAL A 84 -2.23 7.62 35.32
C VAL A 84 -3.50 6.88 35.76
N ALA A 85 -3.59 5.56 35.54
CA ALA A 85 -4.71 4.74 36.00
C ALA A 85 -4.88 4.78 37.52
N ASP A 86 -3.79 4.83 38.28
CA ASP A 86 -3.81 4.83 39.75
C ASP A 86 -4.07 6.20 40.35
N ALA A 87 -3.27 7.20 39.98
CA ALA A 87 -3.23 8.48 40.67
C ALA A 87 -3.75 9.66 39.80
N GLY A 88 -3.94 9.45 38.49
CA GLY A 88 -4.24 10.51 37.53
C GLY A 88 -2.99 11.20 36.99
N LEU A 89 -3.13 11.96 35.90
CA LEU A 89 -2.00 12.54 35.15
C LEU A 89 -1.13 13.49 35.99
N GLU A 90 -1.72 14.44 36.70
CA GLU A 90 -0.94 15.43 37.46
C GLU A 90 -0.14 14.78 38.59
N ALA A 91 -0.69 13.74 39.22
CA ALA A 91 0.00 13.02 40.29
C ALA A 91 1.09 12.08 39.76
N SER A 92 1.01 11.61 38.51
CA SER A 92 2.06 10.77 37.90
C SER A 92 3.28 11.56 37.44
N LEU A 93 3.13 12.87 37.18
CA LEU A 93 4.25 13.74 36.81
C LEU A 93 5.20 14.04 37.98
N VAL A 94 6.49 14.19 37.67
CA VAL A 94 7.51 14.64 38.65
C VAL A 94 7.27 16.10 39.07
N PRO A 95 7.73 16.55 40.26
CA PRO A 95 7.40 17.89 40.78
C PRO A 95 7.71 19.07 39.86
N THR A 96 8.81 18.99 39.11
CA THR A 96 9.19 19.99 38.11
C THR A 96 8.19 20.05 36.95
N ASP A 97 7.74 18.88 36.51
CA ASP A 97 6.79 18.72 35.41
C ASP A 97 5.38 19.16 35.83
N ARG A 98 4.99 18.92 37.09
CA ARG A 98 3.70 19.43 37.62
C ARG A 98 3.61 20.95 37.56
N THR A 99 4.69 21.64 37.94
CA THR A 99 4.74 23.11 37.90
C THR A 99 4.62 23.61 36.46
N ARG A 100 5.32 22.96 35.53
CA ARG A 100 5.30 23.31 34.10
C ARG A 100 3.98 22.95 33.42
N PHE A 101 3.31 21.87 33.86
CA PHE A 101 1.96 21.50 33.43
C PHE A 101 0.93 22.54 33.89
N ALA A 102 1.02 23.01 35.14
CA ALA A 102 0.18 24.10 35.64
C ALA A 102 0.38 25.41 34.86
N GLN A 103 1.63 25.73 34.46
CA GLN A 103 1.91 26.88 33.59
C GLN A 103 1.24 26.75 32.22
N TRP A 104 1.34 25.58 31.58
CA TRP A 104 0.68 25.31 30.30
C TRP A 104 -0.85 25.45 30.37
N ARG A 105 -1.48 25.00 31.47
CA ARG A 105 -2.94 25.10 31.64
C ARG A 105 -3.45 26.55 31.62
N VAL A 106 -2.62 27.50 32.09
CA VAL A 106 -2.96 28.93 32.15
C VAL A 106 -2.61 29.67 30.85
N ASP A 107 -1.71 29.12 30.04
CA ASP A 107 -1.37 29.66 28.73
C ASP A 107 -2.48 29.36 27.72
N PRO A 108 -3.12 30.38 27.11
CA PRO A 108 -4.30 30.19 26.25
C PRO A 108 -3.96 29.58 24.88
N ASP A 109 -2.76 29.82 24.35
CA ASP A 109 -2.43 29.50 22.96
C ASP A 109 -1.37 28.38 22.84
N ALA A 110 -0.72 28.01 23.93
CA ALA A 110 0.35 27.01 23.88
C ALA A 110 -0.18 25.56 23.68
N PRO A 111 0.35 24.80 22.71
CA PRO A 111 0.12 23.36 22.59
C PRO A 111 0.93 22.55 23.63
N CYS A 112 0.45 21.35 23.94
CA CYS A 112 1.08 20.39 24.86
C CYS A 112 1.17 18.99 24.24
N TRP A 113 2.33 18.36 24.33
CA TRP A 113 2.56 16.98 23.89
C TRP A 113 2.64 16.03 25.09
N LEU A 114 1.76 15.03 25.13
CA LEU A 114 1.67 14.01 26.17
C LEU A 114 2.06 12.64 25.60
N PHE A 115 3.09 12.03 26.16
CA PHE A 115 3.56 10.69 25.84
C PHE A 115 3.22 9.74 26.99
N VAL A 116 2.34 8.77 26.76
CA VAL A 116 1.84 7.85 27.79
C VAL A 116 2.25 6.41 27.47
N ASP A 117 3.10 5.82 28.32
CA ASP A 117 3.85 4.58 28.04
C ASP A 117 3.68 3.53 29.17
N SER A 118 3.31 2.27 28.96
CA SER A 118 2.62 1.67 27.82
C SER A 118 1.36 0.93 28.31
N VAL A 119 0.42 0.64 27.40
CA VAL A 119 -0.84 -0.04 27.73
C VAL A 119 -0.61 -1.48 28.21
N ASP A 120 0.31 -2.20 27.58
CA ASP A 120 0.66 -3.59 27.92
C ASP A 120 1.14 -3.71 29.37
N GLU A 121 2.05 -2.84 29.82
CA GLU A 121 2.56 -2.86 31.19
C GLU A 121 1.47 -2.55 32.25
N ALA A 122 0.48 -1.73 31.90
CA ALA A 122 -0.64 -1.43 32.79
C ALA A 122 -1.59 -2.63 32.92
N LYS A 123 -1.89 -3.32 31.79
CA LYS A 123 -2.70 -4.54 31.81
C LYS A 123 -1.98 -5.69 32.52
N ASP A 124 -0.67 -5.81 32.39
CA ASP A 124 0.18 -6.77 33.13
C ASP A 124 -0.04 -6.71 34.65
N GLN A 125 -0.24 -5.50 35.16
CA GLN A 125 -0.38 -5.21 36.58
C GLN A 125 -1.86 -5.16 37.03
N GLY A 126 -2.80 -5.53 36.15
CA GLY A 126 -4.23 -5.64 36.46
C GLY A 126 -5.01 -4.32 36.37
N HIS A 127 -4.46 -3.28 35.74
CA HIS A 127 -5.18 -2.02 35.54
C HIS A 127 -6.00 -2.06 34.25
N HIS A 128 -7.24 -1.56 34.33
CA HIS A 128 -8.09 -1.41 33.15
C HIS A 128 -7.70 -0.14 32.37
N PHE A 129 -7.39 -0.29 31.09
CA PHE A 129 -7.00 0.83 30.22
C PHE A 129 -8.07 1.93 30.13
N ASP A 130 -9.37 1.57 30.12
CA ASP A 130 -10.50 2.51 30.17
C ASP A 130 -10.40 3.51 31.34
N ALA A 131 -9.94 3.07 32.51
CA ALA A 131 -9.78 3.94 33.68
C ALA A 131 -8.66 4.97 33.47
N ALA A 132 -7.57 4.60 32.79
CA ALA A 132 -6.51 5.53 32.42
C ALA A 132 -7.02 6.56 31.41
N CYS A 133 -7.74 6.13 30.37
CA CYS A 133 -8.35 7.01 29.37
C CYS A 133 -9.29 8.04 30.01
N ARG A 134 -10.15 7.61 30.95
CA ARG A 134 -11.05 8.51 31.67
C ARG A 134 -10.26 9.56 32.49
N LYS A 135 -9.24 9.14 33.24
CA LYS A 135 -8.41 10.06 34.04
C LYS A 135 -7.58 11.01 33.19
N LEU A 136 -7.16 10.59 31.99
CA LEU A 136 -6.52 11.47 31.01
C LEU A 136 -7.51 12.51 30.50
N ALA A 137 -8.72 12.08 30.13
CA ALA A 137 -9.80 12.97 29.68
C ALA A 137 -10.12 14.04 30.75
N ASP A 138 -10.26 13.62 32.01
CA ASP A 138 -10.49 14.53 33.14
C ASP A 138 -9.36 15.57 33.29
N ALA A 139 -8.11 15.17 33.06
CA ALA A 139 -6.95 16.05 33.20
C ALA A 139 -6.84 17.09 32.08
N ILE A 140 -7.35 16.79 30.89
CA ILE A 140 -7.30 17.67 29.70
C ILE A 140 -8.65 18.32 29.38
N ALA A 141 -9.67 18.11 30.21
CA ALA A 141 -11.02 18.62 29.98
C ALA A 141 -11.05 20.14 29.74
N GLY A 142 -11.70 20.57 28.66
CA GLY A 142 -11.76 21.95 28.19
C GLY A 142 -10.49 22.45 27.48
N LEU A 143 -9.46 21.63 27.37
CA LEU A 143 -8.17 21.93 26.72
C LEU A 143 -7.83 20.91 25.61
N GLU A 144 -8.80 20.11 25.18
CA GLU A 144 -8.62 18.91 24.34
C GLU A 144 -7.94 19.23 23.01
N GLU A 145 -8.26 20.39 22.43
CA GLU A 145 -7.71 20.86 21.15
C GLU A 145 -6.23 21.28 21.22
N ARG A 146 -5.73 21.61 22.42
CA ARG A 146 -4.34 22.04 22.61
C ARG A 146 -3.42 20.88 22.94
N VAL A 147 -3.95 19.66 23.07
CA VAL A 147 -3.18 18.48 23.48
C VAL A 147 -2.91 17.60 22.27
N HIS A 148 -1.66 17.18 22.11
CA HIS A 148 -1.21 16.08 21.26
C HIS A 148 -0.92 14.88 22.16
N LEU A 149 -1.64 13.77 21.98
CA LEU A 149 -1.57 12.60 22.84
C LEU A 149 -1.07 11.37 22.07
N TYR A 150 0.01 10.79 22.57
CA TYR A 150 0.66 9.59 22.04
C TYR A 150 0.63 8.50 23.10
N ILE A 151 0.03 7.35 22.76
CA ILE A 151 -0.05 6.19 23.66
C ILE A 151 0.67 5.02 23.00
N SER A 152 1.57 4.34 23.72
CA SER A 152 2.27 3.16 23.21
C SER A 152 1.62 1.85 23.68
N SER A 153 1.71 0.80 22.85
CA SER A 153 1.36 -0.57 23.23
C SER A 153 2.15 -1.59 22.40
N ARG A 154 2.13 -2.86 22.80
CA ARG A 154 2.46 -3.97 21.90
C ARG A 154 1.30 -4.28 20.97
N TYR A 155 1.59 -4.78 19.77
CA TYR A 155 0.53 -5.15 18.83
C TYR A 155 -0.28 -6.35 19.32
N THR A 156 0.36 -7.32 19.99
CA THR A 156 -0.33 -8.52 20.51
C THR A 156 -1.21 -8.24 21.73
N ASP A 157 -0.97 -7.14 22.43
CA ASP A 157 -1.65 -6.77 23.68
C ASP A 157 -2.68 -5.64 23.49
N TRP A 158 -2.72 -5.06 22.29
CA TRP A 158 -3.72 -4.08 21.87
C TRP A 158 -4.99 -4.80 21.39
N ASP A 159 -6.09 -4.61 22.13
CA ASP A 159 -7.40 -5.08 21.73
C ASP A 159 -8.00 -4.08 20.72
N LYS A 160 -8.01 -4.47 19.44
CA LYS A 160 -8.50 -3.66 18.32
C LYS A 160 -9.93 -3.15 18.53
N THR A 161 -10.73 -3.81 19.38
CA THR A 161 -12.10 -3.44 19.66
C THR A 161 -12.20 -2.70 21.00
N ALA A 162 -11.85 -3.34 22.11
CA ALA A 162 -12.10 -2.80 23.44
C ALA A 162 -11.23 -1.57 23.78
N ASP A 163 -9.94 -1.60 23.42
CA ASP A 163 -9.04 -0.47 23.67
C ASP A 163 -9.36 0.69 22.73
N HIS A 164 -9.68 0.40 21.47
CA HIS A 164 -10.10 1.40 20.49
C HIS A 164 -11.37 2.14 20.94
N ILE A 165 -12.40 1.40 21.36
CA ILE A 165 -13.63 1.96 21.91
C ILE A 165 -13.33 2.87 23.12
N SER A 166 -12.40 2.45 23.99
CA SER A 166 -12.04 3.24 25.18
C SER A 166 -11.39 4.57 24.80
N VAL A 167 -10.48 4.58 23.81
CA VAL A 167 -9.85 5.82 23.32
C VAL A 167 -10.87 6.69 22.59
N GLU A 168 -11.71 6.12 21.73
CA GLU A 168 -12.76 6.86 21.04
C GLU A 168 -13.74 7.52 22.01
N LYS A 169 -14.16 6.77 23.04
CA LYS A 169 -15.15 7.24 24.01
C LYS A 169 -14.65 8.41 24.86
N TRP A 170 -13.39 8.36 25.30
CA TRP A 170 -12.88 9.32 26.30
C TRP A 170 -11.93 10.38 25.74
N LEU A 171 -11.20 10.08 24.66
CA LEU A 171 -10.06 10.89 24.21
C LEU A 171 -10.25 11.48 22.81
N SER A 172 -11.41 11.30 22.18
CA SER A 172 -11.73 11.97 20.92
C SER A 172 -11.78 13.48 21.07
N LEU A 173 -11.44 14.20 19.99
CA LEU A 173 -11.62 15.64 19.96
C LEU A 173 -13.13 15.99 20.02
N PRO A 174 -13.51 17.04 20.78
CA PRO A 174 -14.89 17.53 20.78
C PRO A 174 -15.29 18.02 19.39
N GLU A 175 -16.56 17.89 19.04
CA GLU A 175 -17.07 18.42 17.77
C GLU A 175 -16.90 19.95 17.75
N PRO A 176 -16.18 20.52 16.78
CA PRO A 176 -16.16 21.97 16.64
C PRO A 176 -17.59 22.43 16.34
N PRO A 177 -18.09 23.49 17.01
CA PRO A 177 -19.33 24.09 16.56
C PRO A 177 -19.14 24.51 15.10
N PRO A 178 -20.09 24.23 14.20
CA PRO A 178 -19.97 24.68 12.82
C PRO A 178 -19.77 26.21 12.86
N PRO A 179 -18.77 26.77 12.14
CA PRO A 179 -18.66 28.21 12.05
C PRO A 179 -20.00 28.78 11.55
N PRO A 180 -20.44 29.95 12.04
CA PRO A 180 -21.67 30.56 11.55
C PRO A 180 -21.46 30.90 10.07
N THR A 181 -21.95 30.04 9.19
CA THR A 181 -21.78 30.25 7.76
C THR A 181 -22.82 31.25 7.29
N ASP A 182 -22.36 32.33 6.65
CA ASP A 182 -23.27 33.20 5.91
C ASP A 182 -23.92 32.35 4.81
N VAL A 183 -25.26 32.31 4.80
CA VAL A 183 -26.05 31.59 3.79
C VAL A 183 -25.69 32.09 2.40
N ALA A 184 -25.38 33.39 2.25
CA ALA A 184 -24.97 33.96 0.98
C ALA A 184 -23.66 33.36 0.47
N ASP A 185 -22.66 33.17 1.34
CA ASP A 185 -21.37 32.58 0.99
C ASP A 185 -21.49 31.10 0.63
N GLU A 186 -22.36 30.37 1.34
CA GLU A 186 -22.63 28.95 1.09
C GLU A 186 -23.34 28.70 -0.25
N VAL A 187 -24.28 29.56 -0.62
CA VAL A 187 -24.96 29.53 -1.92
C VAL A 187 -23.95 29.84 -3.03
N ARG A 188 -23.14 30.89 -2.87
CA ARG A 188 -22.10 31.27 -3.85
C ARG A 188 -21.04 30.18 -4.03
N ALA A 189 -20.57 29.57 -2.94
CA ALA A 189 -19.60 28.47 -2.99
C ALA A 189 -20.13 27.26 -3.78
N THR A 190 -21.41 26.94 -3.59
CA THR A 190 -22.08 25.83 -4.31
C THR A 190 -22.22 26.13 -5.81
N LEU A 191 -22.58 27.35 -6.19
CA LEU A 191 -22.76 27.75 -7.60
C LEU A 191 -21.46 27.91 -8.38
N GLN A 192 -20.37 28.26 -7.70
CA GLN A 192 -19.06 28.49 -8.31
C GLN A 192 -18.21 27.22 -8.44
N ASN A 193 -18.74 26.06 -8.03
CA ASN A 193 -18.05 24.77 -8.07
C ASN A 193 -16.65 24.83 -7.42
N ARG A 194 -16.49 25.70 -6.40
CA ARG A 194 -15.25 25.75 -5.63
C ARG A 194 -15.21 24.49 -4.80
N ASP A 195 -14.17 23.68 -4.99
CA ASP A 195 -13.89 22.56 -4.10
C ASP A 195 -13.93 23.10 -2.67
N LYS A 196 -14.96 22.71 -1.91
CA LYS A 196 -14.89 22.85 -0.47
C LYS A 196 -13.67 22.05 -0.07
N SER A 197 -12.68 22.70 0.53
CA SER A 197 -11.77 21.95 1.39
C SER A 197 -12.66 21.06 2.26
N PRO A 198 -12.45 19.74 2.27
CA PRO A 198 -13.32 18.83 2.99
C PRO A 198 -13.55 19.42 4.39
N PRO A 199 -14.81 19.43 4.90
CA PRO A 199 -15.07 19.90 6.26
C PRO A 199 -14.02 19.24 7.14
N LYS A 200 -13.26 20.02 7.93
CA LYS A 200 -12.11 19.51 8.70
C LYS A 200 -12.50 18.16 9.30
N VAL A 201 -12.08 17.09 8.62
CA VAL A 201 -12.52 15.74 8.96
C VAL A 201 -12.03 15.56 10.38
N ARG A 202 -12.90 15.06 11.26
CA ARG A 202 -12.51 14.67 12.62
C ARG A 202 -11.15 14.00 12.50
N GLU A 203 -10.13 14.57 13.13
CA GLU A 203 -8.81 13.98 13.03
C GLU A 203 -8.92 12.60 13.64
N GLU A 204 -8.90 11.57 12.78
CA GLU A 204 -9.10 10.19 13.21
C GLU A 204 -7.96 9.80 14.15
N ILE A 205 -8.27 8.93 15.13
CA ILE A 205 -7.25 8.39 16.02
C ILE A 205 -6.31 7.54 15.17
N GLY A 206 -5.08 8.01 14.98
CA GLY A 206 -4.10 7.31 14.17
C GLY A 206 -3.56 6.10 14.92
N VAL A 207 -3.92 4.88 14.51
CA VAL A 207 -3.27 3.65 15.01
C VAL A 207 -2.14 3.27 14.06
N LEU A 208 -0.90 3.42 14.52
CA LEU A 208 0.30 3.28 13.72
C LEU A 208 1.21 2.19 14.28
N VAL A 209 1.84 1.42 13.40
CA VAL A 209 2.88 0.44 13.74
C VAL A 209 4.25 1.06 13.50
N LEU A 210 5.14 0.94 14.47
CA LEU A 210 6.54 1.36 14.36
C LEU A 210 7.34 0.29 13.58
N GLU A 211 7.95 0.70 12.47
CA GLU A 211 8.66 -0.20 11.56
C GLU A 211 9.96 -0.77 12.15
N PRO A 212 10.37 -2.00 11.78
CA PRO A 212 11.72 -2.51 12.03
C PRO A 212 12.79 -1.58 11.45
N LEU A 213 14.02 -1.67 11.96
CA LEU A 213 15.14 -0.89 11.42
C LEU A 213 15.48 -1.37 10.00
N SER A 214 15.59 -0.42 9.07
CA SER A 214 16.13 -0.66 7.73
C SER A 214 17.66 -0.85 7.75
N ARG A 215 18.23 -1.33 6.64
CA ARG A 215 19.70 -1.50 6.49
C ARG A 215 20.48 -0.24 6.86
N TRP A 216 20.06 0.93 6.34
CA TRP A 216 20.75 2.20 6.62
C TRP A 216 20.58 2.65 8.09
N GLN A 217 19.45 2.33 8.73
CA GLN A 217 19.24 2.62 10.15
C GLN A 217 20.11 1.74 11.05
N VAL A 218 20.26 0.46 10.69
CA VAL A 218 21.21 -0.47 11.34
C VAL A 218 22.64 0.04 11.19
N GLU A 219 23.02 0.48 9.99
CA GLU A 219 24.34 1.10 9.74
C GLU A 219 24.56 2.33 10.63
N ARG A 220 23.58 3.25 10.67
CA ARG A 220 23.63 4.47 11.48
C ARG A 220 23.77 4.15 12.97
N PHE A 221 23.01 3.18 13.48
CA PHE A 221 23.09 2.73 14.87
C PHE A 221 24.46 2.12 15.19
N ALA A 222 24.99 1.25 14.33
CA ALA A 222 26.29 0.62 14.50
C ALA A 222 27.43 1.66 14.48
N ARG A 223 27.37 2.62 13.55
CA ARG A 223 28.32 3.74 13.45
C ARG A 223 28.31 4.60 14.71
N ALA A 224 27.12 4.99 15.17
CA ALA A 224 26.98 5.82 16.36
C ALA A 224 27.41 5.07 17.63
N SER A 225 27.25 3.74 17.64
CA SER A 225 27.79 2.85 18.66
C SER A 225 29.31 2.60 18.51
N GLY A 226 30.05 3.31 17.66
CA GLY A 226 31.51 3.21 17.60
C GLY A 226 32.05 1.89 17.03
N ILE A 227 31.30 1.23 16.13
CA ILE A 227 31.86 0.16 15.32
C ILE A 227 32.82 0.75 14.27
N GLU A 228 34.10 0.37 14.35
CA GLU A 228 35.15 0.89 13.45
C GLU A 228 35.00 0.42 12.00
N THR A 229 34.69 -0.87 11.79
CA THR A 229 34.57 -1.50 10.47
C THR A 229 33.13 -1.90 10.17
N ILE A 230 32.31 -0.92 9.79
CA ILE A 230 30.87 -1.09 9.58
C ILE A 230 30.57 -2.07 8.45
N ASP A 231 31.30 -1.99 7.34
CA ASP A 231 31.10 -2.89 6.20
C ASP A 231 31.33 -4.35 6.59
N ALA A 232 32.33 -4.62 7.43
CA ALA A 232 32.60 -5.97 7.95
C ALA A 232 31.50 -6.45 8.89
N PHE A 233 30.92 -5.56 9.72
CA PHE A 233 29.79 -5.88 10.57
C PHE A 233 28.54 -6.20 9.73
N LEU A 234 28.18 -5.34 8.77
CA LEU A 234 27.04 -5.56 7.89
C LEU A 234 27.20 -6.82 7.04
N ALA A 235 28.39 -7.07 6.51
CA ALA A 235 28.70 -8.32 5.79
C ALA A 235 28.52 -9.56 6.69
N ALA A 236 28.86 -9.46 7.98
CA ALA A 236 28.64 -10.54 8.94
C ALA A 236 27.14 -10.72 9.28
N VAL A 237 26.37 -9.63 9.36
CA VAL A 237 24.89 -9.69 9.52
C VAL A 237 24.25 -10.33 8.30
N ASP A 238 24.68 -9.94 7.09
CA ASP A 238 24.22 -10.51 5.82
C ASP A 238 24.55 -12.01 5.72
N HIS A 239 25.78 -12.40 6.05
CA HIS A 239 26.24 -13.79 5.97
C HIS A 239 25.55 -14.71 7.00
N GLY A 240 25.36 -14.24 8.24
CA GLY A 240 24.60 -14.98 9.25
C GLY A 240 23.09 -14.91 9.04
N SER A 241 22.61 -14.08 8.10
CA SER A 241 21.22 -13.64 7.93
C SER A 241 20.59 -13.30 9.29
N LEU A 242 21.25 -12.41 10.03
CA LEU A 242 20.88 -12.01 11.40
C LEU A 242 19.98 -10.77 11.40
N TRP A 243 19.35 -10.46 10.26
CA TRP A 243 18.56 -9.25 10.09
C TRP A 243 17.28 -9.21 10.94
N GLU A 244 16.71 -10.36 11.26
CA GLU A 244 15.60 -10.47 12.23
C GLU A 244 15.97 -9.89 13.60
N PHE A 245 17.23 -10.09 14.02
CA PHE A 245 17.79 -9.50 15.24
C PHE A 245 18.23 -8.06 14.99
N ALA A 246 19.00 -7.81 13.92
CA ALA A 246 19.59 -6.50 13.65
C ALA A 246 18.52 -5.41 13.43
N ALA A 247 17.34 -5.77 12.95
CA ALA A 247 16.25 -4.84 12.74
C ALA A 247 15.56 -4.37 14.04
N ARG A 248 15.89 -4.97 15.20
CA ARG A 248 15.35 -4.61 16.51
C ARG A 248 16.42 -3.86 17.31
N PRO A 249 16.21 -2.61 17.74
CA PRO A 249 17.23 -1.83 18.44
C PRO A 249 17.86 -2.53 19.65
N MET A 250 17.06 -3.25 20.45
CA MET A 250 17.58 -3.95 21.63
C MET A 250 18.51 -5.11 21.26
N ASP A 251 18.14 -5.92 20.27
CA ASP A 251 18.96 -7.03 19.78
C ASP A 251 20.19 -6.53 19.02
N LEU A 252 20.04 -5.46 18.23
CA LEU A 252 21.15 -4.80 17.56
C LEU A 252 22.18 -4.26 18.56
N GLY A 253 21.73 -3.68 19.68
CA GLY A 253 22.60 -3.27 20.78
C GLY A 253 23.42 -4.45 21.32
N TRP A 254 22.78 -5.59 21.56
CA TRP A 254 23.47 -6.81 21.98
C TRP A 254 24.44 -7.34 20.90
N MET A 255 24.06 -7.31 19.63
CA MET A 255 24.93 -7.71 18.52
C MET A 255 26.17 -6.82 18.39
N VAL A 256 26.02 -5.51 18.62
CA VAL A 256 27.13 -4.55 18.65
C VAL A 256 28.09 -4.88 19.80
N GLU A 257 27.58 -5.19 20.99
CA GLU A 257 28.41 -5.63 22.12
C GLU A 257 29.13 -6.95 21.81
N PHE A 258 28.40 -7.93 21.26
CA PHE A 258 28.97 -9.22 20.85
C PHE A 258 30.10 -9.03 19.82
N TRP A 259 29.91 -8.16 18.83
CA TRP A 259 30.93 -7.82 17.85
C TRP A 259 32.15 -7.14 18.47
N ARG A 260 31.96 -6.24 19.45
CA ARG A 260 33.09 -5.59 20.12
C ARG A 260 33.99 -6.60 20.82
N ASP A 261 33.39 -7.59 21.48
CA ASP A 261 34.09 -8.61 22.25
C ASP A 261 34.75 -9.68 21.35
N HIS A 262 34.04 -10.13 20.30
CA HIS A 262 34.46 -11.29 19.50
C HIS A 262 35.01 -10.95 18.12
N LYS A 263 34.80 -9.71 17.64
CA LYS A 263 35.19 -9.23 16.29
C LYS A 263 34.64 -10.08 15.13
N ARG A 264 33.55 -10.82 15.37
CA ARG A 264 32.81 -11.63 14.40
C ARG A 264 31.35 -11.80 14.83
N LEU A 265 30.47 -12.14 13.90
CA LEU A 265 29.16 -12.73 14.20
C LEU A 265 29.18 -14.21 13.79
N GLY A 266 28.47 -15.05 14.54
CA GLY A 266 28.37 -16.49 14.30
C GLY A 266 27.23 -16.87 13.35
N SER A 267 27.00 -18.18 13.19
CA SER A 267 25.80 -18.71 12.53
C SER A 267 24.53 -18.35 13.33
N LEU A 268 23.34 -18.53 12.74
CA LEU A 268 22.08 -18.29 13.44
C LEU A 268 22.00 -19.11 14.74
N ARG A 269 22.44 -20.38 14.71
CA ARG A 269 22.55 -21.24 15.89
C ARG A 269 23.45 -20.62 16.96
N GLU A 270 24.68 -20.25 16.59
CA GLU A 270 25.66 -19.67 17.53
C GLU A 270 25.11 -18.39 18.18
N MET A 271 24.43 -17.55 17.40
CA MET A 271 23.87 -16.30 17.88
C MET A 271 22.66 -16.52 18.79
N ILE A 272 21.76 -17.46 18.47
CA ILE A 272 20.66 -17.85 19.37
C ILE A 272 21.22 -18.41 20.68
N GLU A 273 22.20 -19.31 20.63
CA GLU A 273 22.82 -19.90 21.83
C GLU A 273 23.51 -18.86 22.71
N ALA A 274 24.28 -17.95 22.10
CA ALA A 274 24.93 -16.86 22.80
C ALA A 274 23.90 -15.91 23.44
N SER A 275 22.83 -15.59 22.72
CA SER A 275 21.74 -14.73 23.21
C SER A 275 21.01 -15.37 24.39
N LEU A 276 20.62 -16.65 24.28
CA LEU A 276 19.98 -17.40 25.37
C LEU A 276 20.88 -17.46 26.61
N LYS A 277 22.17 -17.74 26.44
CA LYS A 277 23.13 -17.80 27.56
C LYS A 277 23.30 -16.44 28.23
N ALA A 278 23.37 -15.35 27.46
CA ALA A 278 23.47 -14.00 28.00
C ALA A 278 22.20 -13.59 28.74
N ARG A 279 21.03 -13.90 28.19
CA ARG A 279 19.71 -13.53 28.71
C ARG A 279 19.20 -14.41 29.85
N LEU A 280 19.83 -15.56 30.09
CA LEU A 280 19.58 -16.38 31.28
C LEU A 280 20.25 -15.83 32.56
N LEU A 281 21.23 -14.93 32.41
CA LEU A 281 21.91 -14.30 33.55
C LEU A 281 21.11 -13.15 34.14
N ASP A 282 21.30 -12.84 35.43
CA ASP A 282 20.72 -11.63 36.02
C ASP A 282 21.36 -10.40 35.34
N PRO A 283 20.57 -9.42 34.87
CA PRO A 283 21.10 -8.19 34.30
C PRO A 283 21.91 -7.37 35.32
N ASP A 284 21.63 -7.49 36.62
CA ASP A 284 22.39 -6.83 37.69
C ASP A 284 23.69 -7.61 38.01
N PRO A 285 24.88 -7.02 37.79
CA PRO A 285 26.16 -7.67 38.06
C PRO A 285 26.37 -8.10 39.52
N LEU A 286 25.74 -7.41 40.48
CA LEU A 286 25.85 -7.74 41.90
C LEU A 286 24.99 -8.95 42.26
N ARG A 287 23.77 -9.03 41.70
CA ARG A 287 22.89 -10.20 41.89
C ARG A 287 23.42 -11.42 41.14
N ARG A 288 23.98 -11.23 39.94
CA ARG A 288 24.62 -12.29 39.14
C ARG A 288 25.70 -13.06 39.90
N LYS A 289 26.48 -12.39 40.76
CA LYS A 289 27.52 -13.05 41.58
C LYS A 289 26.97 -13.99 42.66
N ARG A 290 25.70 -13.83 43.04
CA ARG A 290 25.02 -14.60 44.09
C ARG A 290 23.85 -15.40 43.54
N ASP A 291 23.85 -15.60 42.22
CA ASP A 291 22.74 -16.21 41.51
C ASP A 291 22.59 -17.69 41.87
N PRO A 292 21.46 -18.11 42.46
CA PRO A 292 21.24 -19.52 42.80
C PRO A 292 20.90 -20.39 41.58
N LEU A 293 20.60 -19.80 40.42
CA LEU A 293 20.23 -20.55 39.21
C LEU A 293 21.46 -21.00 38.44
N ASP A 294 21.65 -22.31 38.36
CA ASP A 294 22.63 -22.89 37.47
C ASP A 294 22.24 -22.70 35.99
N LEU A 295 23.19 -22.27 35.16
CA LEU A 295 22.95 -21.96 33.74
C LEU A 295 22.54 -23.20 32.94
N ALA A 296 23.13 -24.37 33.22
CA ALA A 296 22.78 -25.59 32.50
C ALA A 296 21.38 -26.06 32.88
N LYS A 297 21.04 -25.99 34.18
CA LYS A 297 19.68 -26.22 34.69
C LYS A 297 18.67 -25.25 34.04
N GLY A 298 18.98 -23.95 33.97
CA GLY A 298 18.16 -22.95 33.29
C GLY A 298 17.95 -23.24 31.80
N ALA A 299 19.02 -23.57 31.07
CA ALA A 299 18.93 -23.95 29.66
C ALA A 299 18.05 -25.20 29.45
N HIS A 300 18.14 -26.18 30.35
CA HIS A 300 17.30 -27.37 30.30
C HIS A 300 15.81 -27.06 30.50
N ALA A 301 15.49 -26.10 31.35
CA ALA A 301 14.13 -25.62 31.52
C ALA A 301 13.60 -24.91 30.28
N LEU A 302 14.40 -24.05 29.62
CA LEU A 302 13.99 -23.39 28.38
C LEU A 302 13.64 -24.39 27.27
N ASP A 303 14.45 -25.43 27.11
CA ASP A 303 14.19 -26.48 26.12
C ASP A 303 12.85 -27.20 26.37
N ARG A 304 12.50 -27.44 27.64
CA ARG A 304 11.19 -28.00 28.02
C ARG A 304 10.04 -27.01 27.76
N ILE A 305 10.26 -25.72 28.02
CA ILE A 305 9.27 -24.67 27.77
C ILE A 305 9.00 -24.53 26.28
N GLY A 306 10.03 -24.47 25.44
CA GLY A 306 9.87 -24.43 23.98
C GLY A 306 9.19 -25.68 23.43
N ALA A 307 9.54 -26.86 23.95
CA ALA A 307 8.86 -28.11 23.62
C ALA A 307 7.36 -28.07 23.97
N ALA A 308 7.03 -27.60 25.18
CA ALA A 308 5.65 -27.52 25.62
C ALA A 308 4.85 -26.48 24.82
N PHE A 309 5.45 -25.33 24.49
CA PHE A 309 4.82 -24.30 23.66
C PHE A 309 4.39 -24.85 22.30
N LEU A 310 5.32 -25.48 21.57
CA LEU A 310 5.01 -25.99 20.24
C LEU A 310 4.04 -27.18 20.29
N LEU A 311 4.29 -28.17 21.17
CA LEU A 311 3.50 -29.41 21.23
C LEU A 311 2.08 -29.21 21.79
N CYS A 312 1.87 -28.17 22.60
CA CYS A 312 0.55 -27.88 23.18
C CYS A 312 -0.18 -26.73 22.46
N GLY A 313 0.41 -26.13 21.42
CA GLY A 313 -0.17 -24.98 20.71
C GLY A 313 -0.28 -23.73 21.57
N ARG A 314 0.73 -23.46 22.40
CA ARG A 314 0.77 -22.38 23.40
C ARG A 314 1.98 -21.48 23.16
N ASP A 315 1.89 -20.22 23.56
CA ASP A 315 2.95 -19.21 23.28
C ASP A 315 3.47 -18.52 24.55
N SER A 316 2.90 -18.82 25.71
CA SER A 316 3.14 -18.10 26.96
C SER A 316 3.01 -19.01 28.19
N VAL A 317 3.79 -18.70 29.22
CA VAL A 317 3.67 -19.30 30.56
C VAL A 317 2.97 -18.35 31.52
N ARG A 318 2.21 -18.90 32.47
CA ARG A 318 1.61 -18.15 33.57
C ARG A 318 2.64 -17.94 34.66
N VAL A 319 2.77 -16.69 35.15
CA VAL A 319 3.55 -16.37 36.33
C VAL A 319 2.72 -16.71 37.57
N PRO A 320 3.23 -17.52 38.51
CA PRO A 320 2.52 -17.81 39.76
C PRO A 320 2.39 -16.53 40.61
N ALA A 321 1.26 -15.84 40.53
CA ALA A 321 0.91 -14.74 41.42
C ALA A 321 -0.08 -15.22 42.49
N ALA A 322 0.26 -15.00 43.76
CA ALA A 322 -0.64 -15.24 44.88
C ALA A 322 -1.85 -14.29 44.80
N GLY A 323 -2.95 -14.72 44.19
CA GLY A 323 -4.29 -14.15 44.46
C GLY A 323 -5.02 -13.43 43.32
N LEU A 324 -4.60 -13.50 42.05
CA LEU A 324 -5.39 -13.00 40.93
C LEU A 324 -6.00 -14.17 40.15
N ASP A 325 -7.23 -14.53 40.52
CA ASP A 325 -8.06 -15.50 39.79
C ASP A 325 -8.82 -14.75 38.69
N LEU A 326 -8.19 -14.62 37.53
CA LEU A 326 -8.86 -14.25 36.28
C LEU A 326 -8.83 -15.48 35.38
N SER A 327 -10.00 -15.89 34.89
CA SER A 327 -10.24 -17.10 34.08
C SER A 327 -9.13 -17.35 33.05
N PRO A 328 -8.67 -18.61 32.88
CA PRO A 328 -7.52 -18.91 32.03
C PRO A 328 -7.78 -18.52 30.57
N PRO A 329 -6.99 -17.62 29.96
CA PRO A 329 -7.03 -17.39 28.52
C PRO A 329 -6.55 -18.67 27.79
N GLU A 330 -7.18 -19.00 26.66
CA GLU A 330 -6.98 -20.24 25.89
C GLU A 330 -5.54 -20.53 25.40
N ARG A 331 -4.56 -19.64 25.60
CA ARG A 331 -3.19 -19.75 25.04
C ARG A 331 -2.01 -19.80 26.03
N SER A 332 -2.26 -19.79 27.34
CA SER A 332 -1.18 -19.85 28.37
C SER A 332 -1.09 -21.22 29.08
N MET A 333 0.10 -21.61 29.56
CA MET A 333 0.29 -22.82 30.38
C MET A 333 0.88 -22.54 31.78
N PRO A 334 0.51 -23.31 32.81
CA PRO A 334 1.13 -23.21 34.13
C PRO A 334 2.60 -23.69 34.08
N ILE A 335 3.53 -22.89 34.61
CA ILE A 335 4.96 -23.26 34.60
C ILE A 335 5.25 -24.49 35.46
N GLU A 336 4.43 -24.74 36.48
CA GLU A 336 4.48 -25.91 37.35
C GLU A 336 4.13 -27.22 36.62
N GLU A 337 3.32 -27.18 35.57
CA GLU A 337 3.02 -28.35 34.72
C GLU A 337 4.20 -28.68 33.80
N ILE A 338 4.93 -27.66 33.34
CA ILE A 338 6.11 -27.81 32.48
C ILE A 338 7.35 -28.25 33.29
N LEU A 339 7.52 -27.65 34.47
CA LEU A 339 8.68 -27.83 35.37
C LEU A 339 8.23 -28.33 36.76
N PRO A 340 7.61 -29.52 36.86
CA PRO A 340 7.10 -30.05 38.13
C PRO A 340 8.22 -30.34 39.14
N ASP A 341 9.44 -30.59 38.66
CA ASP A 341 10.65 -30.87 39.45
C ASP A 341 11.35 -29.62 40.02
N TRP A 342 10.83 -28.41 39.73
CA TRP A 342 11.39 -27.14 40.21
C TRP A 342 10.62 -26.59 41.40
N SER A 343 11.31 -25.90 42.32
CA SER A 343 10.64 -25.17 43.40
C SER A 343 10.02 -23.87 42.89
N ASP A 344 8.99 -23.35 43.60
CA ASP A 344 8.33 -22.09 43.22
C ASP A 344 9.31 -20.90 43.16
N GLY A 345 10.27 -20.87 44.09
CA GLY A 345 11.33 -19.85 44.09
C GLY A 345 12.21 -19.92 42.84
N GLU A 346 12.58 -21.12 42.38
CA GLU A 346 13.39 -21.29 41.16
C GLU A 346 12.59 -20.97 39.90
N ARG A 347 11.29 -21.31 39.85
CA ARG A 347 10.39 -20.97 38.74
C ARG A 347 10.25 -19.46 38.59
N LEU A 348 9.99 -18.75 39.69
CA LEU A 348 9.90 -17.28 39.68
C LEU A 348 11.23 -16.63 39.28
N LEU A 349 12.34 -17.18 39.75
CA LEU A 349 13.67 -16.69 39.45
C LEU A 349 14.10 -16.97 38.00
N LEU A 350 13.57 -18.02 37.35
CA LEU A 350 13.69 -18.25 35.91
C LEU A 350 12.82 -17.27 35.11
N LEU A 351 11.58 -17.02 35.54
CA LEU A 351 10.67 -16.08 34.88
C LEU A 351 11.14 -14.62 34.97
N GLY A 352 11.96 -14.29 35.97
CA GLY A 352 12.59 -12.97 36.10
C GLY A 352 13.80 -12.73 35.19
N ARG A 353 14.14 -13.66 34.29
CA ARG A 353 15.30 -13.53 33.38
C ARG A 353 14.95 -12.77 32.10
N PRO A 354 15.89 -11.99 31.53
CA PRO A 354 15.73 -11.31 30.23
C PRO A 354 15.44 -12.19 29.01
N VAL A 355 15.42 -13.52 29.17
CA VAL A 355 14.95 -14.46 28.15
C VAL A 355 13.42 -14.52 28.07
N PHE A 356 12.74 -13.98 29.09
CA PHE A 356 11.30 -13.81 29.10
C PHE A 356 10.93 -12.34 28.99
N ASP A 357 9.99 -12.04 28.10
CA ASP A 357 9.30 -10.76 28.07
C ASP A 357 8.01 -10.88 28.90
N PRO A 358 7.69 -9.91 29.78
CA PRO A 358 6.40 -9.87 30.45
C PRO A 358 5.28 -9.71 29.40
N ALA A 359 4.14 -10.34 29.63
CA ALA A 359 2.98 -10.31 28.74
C ALA A 359 1.66 -10.20 29.54
N THR A 360 0.62 -9.63 28.91
CA THR A 360 -0.65 -9.19 29.55
C THR A 360 -1.20 -10.21 30.54
N LEU A 361 -1.68 -9.78 31.71
CA LEU A 361 -2.32 -10.61 32.76
C LEU A 361 -1.38 -11.61 33.46
N GLY A 362 -0.18 -11.18 33.85
CA GLY A 362 0.74 -12.03 34.62
C GLY A 362 1.27 -13.22 33.82
N ARG A 363 1.54 -13.02 32.53
CA ARG A 363 2.16 -14.01 31.65
C ARG A 363 3.60 -13.64 31.33
N ALA A 364 4.35 -14.61 30.84
CA ALA A 364 5.67 -14.41 30.27
C ALA A 364 5.80 -15.18 28.96
N ARG A 365 6.45 -14.57 27.96
CA ARG A 365 6.73 -15.17 26.64
C ARG A 365 8.23 -15.27 26.43
N LEU A 366 8.67 -16.19 25.57
CA LEU A 366 10.07 -16.26 25.17
C LEU A 366 10.42 -15.04 24.30
N HIS A 367 11.51 -14.37 24.67
CA HIS A 367 12.02 -13.23 23.91
C HIS A 367 12.43 -13.65 22.50
N ASN A 368 12.04 -12.87 21.47
CA ASN A 368 12.26 -13.15 20.05
C ASN A 368 11.59 -14.41 19.47
N ASP A 369 10.53 -14.94 20.10
CA ASP A 369 9.80 -16.13 19.61
C ASP A 369 8.54 -15.82 18.78
N ASN A 370 8.54 -14.73 18.01
CA ASN A 370 7.35 -14.29 17.27
C ASN A 370 7.05 -15.24 16.08
N GLU A 371 8.07 -15.65 15.34
CA GLU A 371 7.94 -16.52 14.15
C GLU A 371 8.09 -18.01 14.48
N ALA A 372 8.00 -18.40 15.76
CA ALA A 372 8.20 -19.76 16.26
C ALA A 372 9.62 -20.33 16.16
N THR A 373 10.57 -19.67 15.48
CA THR A 373 11.93 -20.20 15.28
C THR A 373 12.63 -20.57 16.59
N LEU A 374 12.48 -19.75 17.64
CA LEU A 374 13.12 -20.03 18.92
C LEU A 374 12.49 -21.25 19.61
N ARG A 375 11.16 -21.36 19.68
CA ARG A 375 10.49 -22.54 20.27
C ARG A 375 10.75 -23.81 19.46
N CYS A 376 10.84 -23.72 18.13
CA CYS A 376 11.24 -24.84 17.26
C CYS A 376 12.66 -25.32 17.57
N TYR A 377 13.62 -24.40 17.71
CA TYR A 377 15.00 -24.71 18.07
C TYR A 377 15.12 -25.33 19.48
N LEU A 378 14.38 -24.79 20.46
CA LEU A 378 14.34 -25.32 21.84
C LEU A 378 13.74 -26.73 21.90
N LEU A 379 12.67 -27.01 21.14
CA LEU A 379 12.13 -28.36 21.02
C LEU A 379 13.15 -29.32 20.37
N ALA A 380 13.83 -28.89 19.31
CA ALA A 380 14.86 -29.71 18.66
C ALA A 380 15.97 -30.09 19.65
N ARG A 381 16.46 -29.14 20.45
CA ARG A 381 17.42 -29.40 21.54
C ARG A 381 16.87 -30.36 22.60
N TRP A 382 15.60 -30.22 22.96
CA TRP A 382 14.95 -31.13 23.89
C TRP A 382 14.93 -32.57 23.36
N LEU A 383 14.52 -32.76 22.10
CA LEU A 383 14.51 -34.06 21.42
C LEU A 383 15.92 -34.63 21.27
N GLY A 384 16.90 -33.83 20.87
CA GLY A 384 18.31 -34.24 20.74
C GLY A 384 18.87 -34.80 22.05
N ARG A 385 18.54 -34.19 23.19
CA ARG A 385 18.92 -34.73 24.50
C ARG A 385 18.19 -35.99 24.90
N LEU A 386 16.92 -36.16 24.53
CA LEU A 386 16.20 -37.41 24.78
C LEU A 386 16.85 -38.55 24.00
N LEU A 387 17.23 -38.32 22.73
CA LEU A 387 18.00 -39.26 21.92
C LEU A 387 19.34 -39.60 22.57
N ALA A 388 20.08 -38.61 23.04
CA ALA A 388 21.34 -38.82 23.77
C ALA A 388 21.18 -39.63 25.08
N LYS A 389 19.98 -39.60 25.70
CA LYS A 389 19.61 -40.40 26.87
C LYS A 389 19.04 -41.79 26.54
N GLY A 390 19.07 -42.21 25.28
CA GLY A 390 18.62 -43.52 24.84
C GLY A 390 17.15 -43.61 24.41
N CYS A 391 16.49 -42.48 24.15
CA CYS A 391 15.17 -42.49 23.49
C CYS A 391 15.29 -43.13 22.09
N PRO A 392 14.42 -44.10 21.72
CA PRO A 392 14.45 -44.68 20.38
C PRO A 392 14.20 -43.64 19.29
N VAL A 393 15.05 -43.63 18.25
CA VAL A 393 14.90 -42.74 17.08
C VAL A 393 13.53 -42.89 16.43
N ALA A 394 12.95 -44.10 16.44
CA ALA A 394 11.60 -44.35 15.91
C ALA A 394 10.53 -43.48 16.59
N ALA A 395 10.58 -43.31 17.92
CA ALA A 395 9.60 -42.50 18.64
C ALA A 395 9.70 -41.00 18.28
N VAL A 396 10.92 -40.52 18.02
CA VAL A 396 11.13 -39.15 17.53
C VAL A 396 10.69 -39.02 16.08
N ASN A 397 10.94 -40.04 15.24
CA ASN A 397 10.46 -40.05 13.86
C ASN A 397 8.93 -39.99 13.75
N ASP A 398 8.20 -40.72 14.60
CA ASP A 398 6.73 -40.70 14.60
C ASP A 398 6.15 -39.33 14.95
N LEU A 399 6.90 -38.54 15.74
CA LEU A 399 6.57 -37.16 16.07
C LEU A 399 6.85 -36.20 14.92
N LEU A 400 7.97 -36.37 14.20
CA LEU A 400 8.41 -35.43 13.15
C LEU A 400 7.82 -35.73 11.77
N PHE A 401 7.60 -37.00 11.48
CA PHE A 401 7.25 -37.52 10.16
C PHE A 401 5.94 -38.29 10.22
N ALA A 402 5.30 -38.42 9.06
CA ALA A 402 4.13 -39.26 8.88
C ALA A 402 4.22 -39.96 7.53
N ASP A 403 3.97 -41.26 7.48
CA ASP A 403 3.82 -41.99 6.23
C ASP A 403 2.32 -42.21 6.01
N THR A 404 1.71 -41.45 5.09
CA THR A 404 0.25 -41.44 4.87
C THR A 404 -0.04 -41.73 3.40
N TYR A 405 -0.90 -42.71 3.12
CA TYR A 405 -1.29 -43.11 1.75
C TYR A 405 -0.11 -43.41 0.80
N GLY A 406 1.00 -43.95 1.33
CA GLY A 406 2.21 -44.24 0.55
C GLY A 406 3.15 -43.03 0.36
N TYR A 407 2.73 -41.83 0.77
CA TYR A 407 3.58 -40.65 0.80
C TYR A 407 4.35 -40.56 2.12
N ARG A 408 5.65 -40.27 2.01
CA ARG A 408 6.53 -40.07 3.16
C ARG A 408 6.63 -38.57 3.42
N LEU A 409 5.91 -38.08 4.42
CA LEU A 409 5.69 -36.65 4.67
C LEU A 409 6.40 -36.17 5.94
N VAL A 410 6.68 -34.88 5.98
CA VAL A 410 7.08 -34.15 7.20
C VAL A 410 5.84 -33.47 7.75
N ARG A 411 5.59 -33.58 9.06
CA ARG A 411 4.43 -32.88 9.66
C ARG A 411 4.65 -31.37 9.57
N PRO A 412 3.66 -30.57 9.13
CA PRO A 412 3.84 -29.14 8.89
C PRO A 412 4.45 -28.38 10.08
N GLU A 413 3.99 -28.63 11.30
CA GLU A 413 4.45 -27.97 12.53
C GLU A 413 5.86 -28.42 12.95
N MET A 414 6.37 -29.51 12.37
CA MET A 414 7.65 -30.13 12.71
C MET A 414 8.72 -29.89 11.65
N VAL A 415 8.41 -29.20 10.55
CA VAL A 415 9.36 -28.92 9.48
C VAL A 415 10.62 -28.24 10.01
N GLU A 416 10.47 -27.12 10.72
CA GLU A 416 11.61 -26.38 11.24
C GLU A 416 12.33 -27.12 12.38
N VAL A 417 11.59 -27.81 13.25
CA VAL A 417 12.15 -28.66 14.32
C VAL A 417 13.03 -29.76 13.72
N SER A 418 12.55 -30.41 12.66
CA SER A 418 13.28 -31.48 11.96
C SER A 418 14.56 -30.94 11.31
N ALA A 419 14.52 -29.72 10.74
CA ALA A 419 15.69 -29.07 10.15
C ALA A 419 16.75 -28.72 11.21
N TRP A 420 16.33 -28.18 12.37
CA TRP A 420 17.23 -27.93 13.49
C TRP A 420 17.89 -29.21 14.02
N LEU A 421 17.10 -30.28 14.19
CA LEU A 421 17.58 -31.54 14.75
C LEU A 421 18.49 -32.31 13.77
N ALA A 422 18.28 -32.16 12.46
CA ALA A 422 19.11 -32.79 11.42
C ALA A 422 20.59 -32.39 11.51
N GLY A 423 20.91 -31.20 12.05
CA GLY A 423 22.30 -30.80 12.27
C GLY A 423 23.04 -31.58 13.35
N GLU A 424 22.32 -32.32 14.21
CA GLU A 424 22.90 -33.07 15.34
C GLU A 424 22.68 -34.58 15.24
N ASN A 425 21.81 -35.05 14.33
CA ASN A 425 21.47 -36.46 14.20
C ASN A 425 21.35 -36.90 12.73
N ASP A 426 22.30 -37.73 12.30
CA ASP A 426 22.38 -38.22 10.91
C ASP A 426 21.13 -39.01 10.47
N ALA A 427 20.50 -39.77 11.38
CA ALA A 427 19.32 -40.56 11.04
C ALA A 427 18.09 -39.67 10.77
N ILE A 428 17.95 -38.57 11.52
CA ILE A 428 16.91 -37.56 11.27
C ILE A 428 17.22 -36.80 9.98
N ALA A 429 18.49 -36.45 9.74
CA ALA A 429 18.91 -35.80 8.50
C ALA A 429 18.59 -36.66 7.28
N ASP A 430 18.99 -37.94 7.28
CA ASP A 430 18.70 -38.87 6.18
C ASP A 430 17.18 -39.08 6.00
N ALA A 431 16.41 -39.13 7.10
CA ALA A 431 14.95 -39.25 7.05
C ALA A 431 14.25 -38.00 6.48
N LEU A 432 14.77 -36.80 6.76
CA LEU A 432 14.27 -35.55 6.21
C LEU A 432 14.67 -35.39 4.74
N ILE A 433 15.92 -35.69 4.39
CA ILE A 433 16.42 -35.66 3.00
C ILE A 433 15.60 -36.60 2.10
N ALA A 434 15.22 -37.78 2.60
CA ALA A 434 14.42 -38.73 1.85
C ALA A 434 12.95 -38.29 1.61
N ARG A 435 12.47 -37.28 2.35
CA ARG A 435 11.07 -36.79 2.30
C ARG A 435 10.95 -35.41 1.66
N SER A 436 11.80 -34.49 2.08
CA SER A 436 11.80 -33.10 1.64
C SER A 436 13.18 -32.48 1.87
N PRO A 437 14.13 -32.65 0.93
CA PRO A 437 15.49 -32.15 1.08
C PRO A 437 15.55 -30.61 1.12
N TYR A 438 14.61 -29.92 0.45
CA TYR A 438 14.50 -28.45 0.42
C TYR A 438 14.32 -27.83 1.81
N ASN A 439 13.73 -28.56 2.76
CA ASN A 439 13.54 -28.04 4.11
C ASN A 439 14.89 -27.74 4.80
N LEU A 440 15.96 -28.47 4.46
CA LEU A 440 17.32 -28.22 4.97
C LEU A 440 18.01 -27.02 4.31
N LEU A 441 17.51 -26.56 3.16
CA LEU A 441 18.00 -25.36 2.49
C LEU A 441 17.28 -24.10 2.98
N ARG A 442 16.08 -24.25 3.56
CA ARG A 442 15.17 -23.14 3.90
C ARG A 442 15.03 -22.89 5.40
N TYR A 443 14.85 -23.94 6.20
CA TYR A 443 14.46 -23.82 7.61
C TYR A 443 15.61 -24.12 8.58
N GLY A 444 15.45 -23.67 9.83
CA GLY A 444 16.46 -23.80 10.87
C GLY A 444 17.72 -22.98 10.56
N ASP A 445 18.89 -23.59 10.75
CA ASP A 445 20.17 -22.99 10.40
C ASP A 445 20.95 -23.86 9.39
N PRO A 446 20.70 -23.67 8.08
CA PRO A 446 21.44 -24.34 7.01
C PRO A 446 22.96 -24.22 7.16
N GLY A 447 23.43 -23.08 7.70
CA GLY A 447 24.84 -22.76 7.91
C GLY A 447 25.50 -23.50 9.07
N SER A 448 24.72 -24.20 9.91
CA SER A 448 25.24 -25.08 10.97
C SER A 448 25.21 -26.57 10.60
N LEU A 449 24.68 -26.93 9.41
CA LEU A 449 24.66 -28.33 8.96
C LEU A 449 26.08 -28.84 8.64
N PRO A 450 26.43 -30.09 9.00
CA PRO A 450 27.69 -30.70 8.56
C PRO A 450 27.79 -30.75 7.03
N ILE A 451 28.99 -30.52 6.48
CA ILE A 451 29.23 -30.53 5.03
C ILE A 451 28.73 -31.81 4.33
N PRO A 452 28.95 -33.03 4.87
CA PRO A 452 28.40 -34.25 4.25
C PRO A 452 26.87 -34.25 4.15
N VAL A 453 26.17 -33.68 5.15
CA VAL A 453 24.71 -33.56 5.15
C VAL A 453 24.26 -32.55 4.11
N ARG A 454 24.93 -31.40 4.00
CA ARG A 454 24.65 -30.42 2.93
C ARG A 454 24.83 -31.02 1.55
N VAL A 455 25.92 -31.75 1.33
CA VAL A 455 26.18 -32.40 0.03
C VAL A 455 25.07 -33.38 -0.33
N LYS A 456 24.65 -34.24 0.60
CA LYS A 456 23.53 -35.16 0.40
C LYS A 456 22.21 -34.43 0.16
N ALA A 457 21.90 -33.42 0.97
CA ALA A 457 20.64 -32.67 0.89
C ALA A 457 20.52 -31.93 -0.45
N PHE A 458 21.59 -31.26 -0.90
CA PHE A 458 21.57 -30.53 -2.17
C PHE A 458 21.47 -31.49 -3.36
N ALA A 459 22.21 -32.59 -3.35
CA ALA A 459 22.12 -33.60 -4.40
C ALA A 459 20.71 -34.23 -4.48
N ALA A 460 20.10 -34.51 -3.33
CA ALA A 460 18.73 -35.02 -3.27
C ALA A 460 17.70 -33.97 -3.71
N ALA A 461 17.91 -32.69 -3.39
CA ALA A 461 17.08 -31.60 -3.88
C ALA A 461 17.10 -31.54 -5.41
N LEU A 462 18.28 -31.51 -6.03
CA LEU A 462 18.40 -31.52 -7.49
C LEU A 462 17.71 -32.74 -8.14
N ALA A 463 17.81 -33.92 -7.52
CA ALA A 463 17.18 -35.13 -8.03
C ALA A 463 15.64 -35.17 -7.85
N GLN A 464 15.07 -34.27 -7.05
CA GLN A 464 13.64 -34.23 -6.72
C GLN A 464 12.95 -32.96 -7.24
N VAL A 465 13.62 -32.15 -8.08
CA VAL A 465 13.07 -30.90 -8.62
C VAL A 465 11.74 -31.10 -9.35
N GLU A 466 11.61 -32.13 -10.17
CA GLU A 466 10.36 -32.41 -10.90
C GLU A 466 9.16 -32.73 -9.99
N THR A 467 9.41 -33.09 -8.72
CA THR A 467 8.36 -33.51 -7.78
C THR A 467 7.80 -32.38 -6.93
N ILE A 468 8.40 -31.19 -7.00
CA ILE A 468 8.00 -30.04 -6.21
C ILE A 468 7.46 -28.95 -7.11
N ASP A 469 6.39 -28.30 -6.64
CA ASP A 469 5.85 -27.10 -7.28
C ASP A 469 6.98 -26.08 -7.52
N PRO A 470 7.23 -25.66 -8.78
CA PRO A 470 8.27 -24.69 -9.10
C PRO A 470 8.17 -23.44 -8.24
N GLN A 471 6.97 -22.95 -7.91
CA GLN A 471 6.82 -21.76 -7.05
C GLN A 471 7.42 -21.94 -5.65
N LYS A 472 7.50 -23.18 -5.15
CA LYS A 472 8.12 -23.51 -3.86
C LYS A 472 9.64 -23.63 -3.93
N LEU A 473 10.24 -23.74 -5.12
CA LEU A 473 11.69 -23.70 -5.36
C LEU A 473 12.25 -22.27 -5.29
N TRP A 474 11.41 -21.28 -5.56
CA TRP A 474 11.72 -19.85 -5.48
C TRP A 474 11.56 -19.28 -4.06
N PHE A 475 12.06 -20.02 -3.05
CA PHE A 475 12.11 -19.57 -1.65
C PHE A 475 13.24 -18.56 -1.39
N GLY A 476 13.12 -17.79 -0.30
CA GLY A 476 13.97 -16.63 -0.02
C GLY A 476 15.48 -16.90 -0.06
N GLU A 477 16.23 -15.97 -0.67
CA GLU A 477 17.67 -16.06 -0.95
C GLU A 477 18.53 -16.33 0.30
N GLN A 478 18.04 -15.96 1.49
CA GLN A 478 18.77 -16.09 2.76
C GLN A 478 19.10 -17.54 3.12
N GLY A 479 18.23 -18.50 2.79
CA GLY A 479 18.48 -19.92 3.08
C GLY A 479 19.67 -20.46 2.31
N LEU A 480 19.75 -20.15 1.01
CA LEU A 480 20.88 -20.53 0.14
C LEU A 480 22.18 -19.84 0.54
N ARG A 481 22.13 -18.57 0.98
CA ARG A 481 23.29 -17.86 1.53
C ARG A 481 23.85 -18.56 2.78
N ARG A 482 22.98 -18.96 3.73
CA ARG A 482 23.39 -19.73 4.92
C ARG A 482 23.93 -21.10 4.55
N PHE A 483 23.32 -21.77 3.57
CA PHE A 483 23.69 -23.12 3.17
C PHE A 483 25.06 -23.18 2.48
N ALA A 484 25.47 -22.09 1.82
CA ALA A 484 26.75 -22.02 1.12
C ALA A 484 27.94 -22.17 2.07
N ASP A 485 28.98 -22.84 1.56
CA ASP A 485 30.25 -23.10 2.23
C ASP A 485 31.31 -23.50 1.18
N PRO A 486 32.57 -23.06 1.30
CA PRO A 486 33.64 -23.45 0.38
C PRO A 486 33.86 -24.97 0.26
N GLY A 487 33.48 -25.75 1.28
CA GLY A 487 33.50 -27.21 1.25
C GLY A 487 32.57 -27.83 0.20
N LEU A 488 31.62 -27.07 -0.35
CA LEU A 488 30.73 -27.51 -1.43
C LEU A 488 31.33 -27.31 -2.83
N ASP A 489 32.38 -26.48 -2.97
CA ASP A 489 32.91 -26.05 -4.27
C ASP A 489 33.30 -27.22 -5.19
N ASN A 490 33.91 -28.26 -4.63
CA ASN A 490 34.35 -29.44 -5.40
C ASN A 490 33.18 -30.30 -5.94
N HIS A 491 31.95 -30.09 -5.46
CA HIS A 491 30.77 -30.84 -5.86
C HIS A 491 29.97 -30.16 -6.98
N ILE A 492 30.17 -28.85 -7.21
CA ILE A 492 29.36 -28.05 -8.13
C ILE A 492 29.42 -28.58 -9.56
N ALA A 493 30.60 -28.99 -10.05
CA ALA A 493 30.73 -29.57 -11.39
C ALA A 493 29.92 -30.87 -11.54
N GLY A 494 29.89 -31.71 -10.51
CA GLY A 494 29.08 -32.94 -10.52
C GLY A 494 27.58 -32.64 -10.45
N TRP A 495 27.17 -31.65 -9.66
CA TRP A 495 25.78 -31.20 -9.57
C TRP A 495 25.30 -30.57 -10.87
N TRP A 496 26.17 -29.87 -11.60
CA TRP A 496 25.83 -29.32 -12.92
C TRP A 496 25.48 -30.43 -13.91
N GLU A 497 26.21 -31.56 -13.91
CA GLU A 497 25.88 -32.70 -14.77
C GLU A 497 24.52 -33.35 -14.41
N ILE A 498 24.13 -33.33 -13.13
CA ILE A 498 22.80 -33.78 -12.68
C ILE A 498 21.73 -32.80 -13.17
N ALA A 499 21.96 -31.50 -13.00
CA ALA A 499 21.01 -30.44 -13.34
C ALA A 499 20.86 -30.20 -14.85
N LYS A 500 21.80 -30.66 -15.69
CA LYS A 500 21.90 -30.30 -17.11
C LYS A 500 20.59 -30.46 -17.90
N GLY A 501 19.81 -31.48 -17.58
CA GLY A 501 18.57 -31.82 -18.28
C GLY A 501 17.30 -31.12 -17.77
N ASP A 502 17.37 -30.38 -16.66
CA ASP A 502 16.20 -29.80 -15.98
C ASP A 502 16.42 -28.31 -15.66
N GLU A 503 15.51 -27.44 -16.10
CA GLU A 503 15.63 -25.98 -15.98
C GLU A 503 15.66 -25.51 -14.52
N GLU A 504 14.71 -25.97 -13.71
CA GLU A 504 14.58 -25.56 -12.31
C GLU A 504 15.77 -26.07 -11.46
N ALA A 505 16.33 -27.24 -11.80
CA ALA A 505 17.53 -27.75 -11.17
C ALA A 505 18.76 -26.87 -11.50
N ARG A 506 18.88 -26.38 -12.74
CA ARG A 506 19.92 -25.40 -13.12
C ARG A 506 19.72 -24.10 -12.36
N HIS A 507 18.49 -23.60 -12.25
CA HIS A 507 18.19 -22.36 -11.52
C HIS A 507 18.56 -22.48 -10.06
N LEU A 508 18.19 -23.57 -9.37
CA LEU A 508 18.54 -23.80 -7.97
C LEU A 508 20.06 -23.81 -7.73
N LEU A 509 20.81 -24.52 -8.59
CA LEU A 509 22.27 -24.58 -8.50
C LEU A 509 22.91 -23.21 -8.76
N LEU A 510 22.49 -22.50 -9.80
CA LEU A 510 23.03 -21.17 -10.13
C LEU A 510 22.68 -20.13 -9.06
N ARG A 511 21.52 -20.24 -8.39
CA ARG A 511 21.15 -19.42 -7.23
C ARG A 511 22.04 -19.72 -6.02
N LEU A 512 22.41 -20.99 -5.77
CA LEU A 512 23.41 -21.31 -4.74
C LEU A 512 24.77 -20.68 -5.09
N VAL A 513 25.18 -20.71 -6.36
CA VAL A 513 26.44 -20.09 -6.81
C VAL A 513 26.40 -18.58 -6.65
N ASP A 514 25.38 -17.90 -7.18
CA ASP A 514 25.21 -16.44 -7.09
C ASP A 514 25.08 -16.00 -5.63
N PHE A 515 24.01 -16.41 -4.94
CA PHE A 515 23.72 -15.91 -3.61
C PHE A 515 24.75 -16.38 -2.58
N GLY A 516 25.12 -17.65 -2.63
CA GLY A 516 26.10 -18.26 -1.73
C GLY A 516 27.55 -17.86 -1.98
N GLY A 517 27.83 -17.27 -3.14
CA GLY A 517 29.17 -16.82 -3.52
C GLY A 517 30.18 -17.95 -3.74
N GLN A 518 29.73 -19.08 -4.30
CA GLN A 518 30.52 -20.31 -4.41
C GLN A 518 31.52 -20.25 -5.57
N LYS A 519 32.81 -20.12 -5.25
CA LYS A 519 33.87 -19.94 -6.25
C LYS A 519 34.08 -21.19 -7.11
N GLY A 520 33.76 -22.37 -6.60
CA GLY A 520 33.79 -23.62 -7.36
C GLY A 520 32.85 -23.63 -8.57
N GLY A 521 31.85 -22.74 -8.60
CA GLY A 521 30.95 -22.56 -9.73
C GLY A 521 31.51 -21.73 -10.89
N LEU A 522 32.65 -21.05 -10.71
CA LEU A 522 33.25 -20.20 -11.75
C LEU A 522 33.45 -20.89 -13.11
N PRO A 523 33.98 -22.13 -13.18
CA PRO A 523 34.12 -22.83 -14.47
C PRO A 523 32.78 -23.08 -15.17
N VAL A 524 31.71 -23.31 -14.42
CA VAL A 524 30.36 -23.55 -14.96
C VAL A 524 29.79 -22.23 -15.48
N VAL A 525 29.76 -21.18 -14.67
CA VAL A 525 29.14 -19.91 -15.07
C VAL A 525 29.89 -19.21 -16.21
N ARG A 526 31.22 -19.41 -16.33
CA ARG A 526 32.01 -18.92 -17.48
C ARG A 526 31.63 -19.56 -18.81
N ILE A 527 30.97 -20.71 -18.81
CA ILE A 527 30.45 -21.34 -20.03
C ILE A 527 29.00 -20.91 -20.22
N VAL A 528 28.19 -21.07 -19.18
CA VAL A 528 26.72 -20.90 -19.24
C VAL A 528 26.31 -19.45 -19.48
N ALA A 529 27.04 -18.46 -18.93
CA ALA A 529 26.71 -17.05 -19.15
C ALA A 529 26.75 -16.63 -20.63
N TYR A 530 27.53 -17.35 -21.45
CA TYR A 530 27.66 -17.12 -22.90
C TYR A 530 26.91 -18.16 -23.74
N ASP A 531 26.28 -19.16 -23.13
CA ASP A 531 25.58 -20.23 -23.83
C ASP A 531 24.16 -19.80 -24.18
N ARG A 532 23.95 -19.49 -25.46
CA ARG A 532 22.65 -19.06 -25.99
C ARG A 532 21.67 -20.21 -26.23
N SER A 533 22.07 -21.46 -25.99
CA SER A 533 21.20 -22.62 -26.13
C SER A 533 20.41 -22.95 -24.85
N THR A 534 20.76 -22.33 -23.72
CA THR A 534 20.03 -22.48 -22.46
C THR A 534 18.84 -21.52 -22.37
N ASP A 535 17.92 -21.80 -21.44
CA ASP A 535 16.81 -20.89 -21.13
C ASP A 535 17.31 -19.55 -20.56
N GLU A 536 16.47 -18.51 -20.70
CA GLU A 536 16.79 -17.14 -20.32
C GLU A 536 17.18 -17.00 -18.85
N ILE A 537 16.47 -17.67 -17.95
CA ILE A 537 16.69 -17.56 -16.50
C ILE A 537 18.03 -18.19 -16.11
N THR A 538 18.38 -19.35 -16.68
CA THR A 538 19.70 -19.97 -16.50
C THR A 538 20.81 -19.02 -16.95
N GLN A 539 20.70 -18.45 -18.14
CA GLN A 539 21.72 -17.53 -18.65
C GLN A 539 21.84 -16.27 -17.77
N LEU A 540 20.72 -15.70 -17.34
CA LEU A 540 20.66 -14.54 -16.44
C LEU A 540 21.33 -14.81 -15.09
N LEU A 541 21.00 -15.93 -14.44
CA LEU A 541 21.60 -16.32 -13.15
C LEU A 541 23.10 -16.58 -13.28
N ALA A 542 23.54 -17.22 -14.37
CA ALA A 542 24.95 -17.44 -14.65
C ALA A 542 25.71 -16.11 -14.89
N GLY A 543 25.11 -15.17 -15.63
CA GLY A 543 25.65 -13.83 -15.84
C GLY A 543 25.83 -13.06 -14.54
N ARG A 544 24.79 -13.04 -13.69
CA ARG A 544 24.84 -12.46 -12.33
C ARG A 544 25.97 -13.04 -11.50
N ALA A 545 26.04 -14.38 -11.42
CA ALA A 545 27.08 -15.07 -10.67
C ALA A 545 28.48 -14.77 -11.22
N LEU A 546 28.65 -14.69 -12.54
CA LEU A 546 29.92 -14.36 -13.19
C LEU A 546 30.37 -12.93 -12.85
N LEU A 547 29.46 -11.96 -12.87
CA LEU A 547 29.79 -10.56 -12.54
C LEU A 547 30.17 -10.39 -11.06
N LYS A 548 29.55 -11.16 -10.18
CA LYS A 548 29.80 -11.15 -8.74
C LYS A 548 31.10 -11.86 -8.35
N LEU A 549 31.36 -13.05 -8.92
CA LEU A 549 32.46 -13.92 -8.51
C LEU A 549 33.69 -13.85 -9.42
N GLY A 550 33.50 -13.43 -10.66
CA GLY A 550 34.54 -13.36 -11.67
C GLY A 550 35.57 -12.29 -11.38
N GLU A 551 36.70 -12.40 -12.06
CA GLU A 551 37.75 -11.40 -12.02
C GLU A 551 37.39 -10.22 -12.92
N LYS A 552 38.18 -9.13 -12.84
CA LYS A 552 37.98 -7.96 -13.72
C LYS A 552 37.98 -8.35 -15.20
N ALA A 553 38.81 -9.33 -15.60
CA ALA A 553 38.84 -9.83 -16.97
C ALA A 553 37.50 -10.48 -17.39
N ASP A 554 36.82 -11.18 -16.49
CA ASP A 554 35.50 -11.77 -16.74
C ASP A 554 34.44 -10.66 -16.92
N ARG A 555 34.46 -9.62 -16.08
CA ARG A 555 33.56 -8.46 -16.20
C ARG A 555 33.73 -7.74 -17.53
N THR A 556 34.97 -7.42 -17.90
CA THR A 556 35.27 -6.76 -19.18
C THR A 556 34.89 -7.66 -20.38
N ALA A 557 35.08 -8.97 -20.28
CA ALA A 557 34.68 -9.91 -21.33
C ALA A 557 33.15 -10.02 -21.46
N TYR A 558 32.42 -10.06 -20.33
CA TYR A 558 30.97 -10.09 -20.32
C TYR A 558 30.36 -8.78 -20.83
N ALA A 559 30.90 -7.62 -20.41
CA ALA A 559 30.53 -6.32 -20.95
C ALA A 559 30.67 -6.29 -22.48
N ARG A 560 31.81 -6.73 -23.01
CA ARG A 560 32.03 -6.83 -24.46
C ARG A 560 31.00 -7.74 -25.14
N HIS A 561 30.72 -8.91 -24.56
CA HIS A 561 29.74 -9.84 -25.12
C HIS A 561 28.34 -9.22 -25.20
N VAL A 562 27.87 -8.56 -24.13
CA VAL A 562 26.57 -7.88 -24.09
C VAL A 562 26.51 -6.76 -25.13
N VAL A 563 27.59 -6.00 -25.32
CA VAL A 563 27.64 -4.95 -26.35
C VAL A 563 27.59 -5.53 -27.77
N GLU A 564 28.40 -6.55 -28.05
CA GLU A 564 28.50 -7.21 -29.36
C GLU A 564 27.20 -7.93 -29.74
N HIS A 565 26.54 -8.59 -28.79
CA HIS A 565 25.37 -9.45 -29.02
C HIS A 565 24.07 -8.85 -28.47
N GLY A 566 24.03 -7.56 -28.13
CA GLY A 566 22.87 -6.97 -27.44
C GLY A 566 21.54 -7.02 -28.20
N SER A 567 21.53 -7.27 -29.51
CA SER A 567 20.28 -7.46 -30.29
C SER A 567 19.72 -8.87 -30.19
N ASP A 568 20.55 -9.80 -29.73
CA ASP A 568 20.30 -11.23 -29.67
C ASP A 568 20.03 -11.72 -28.24
N LEU A 569 20.28 -10.87 -27.23
CA LEU A 569 20.09 -11.14 -25.81
C LEU A 569 18.72 -10.66 -25.37
N SER A 570 18.15 -11.32 -24.35
CA SER A 570 16.88 -10.89 -23.76
C SER A 570 17.01 -9.55 -23.04
N ARG A 571 15.89 -8.84 -22.92
CA ARG A 571 15.80 -7.57 -22.19
C ARG A 571 16.30 -7.71 -20.75
N SER A 572 15.94 -8.79 -20.05
CA SER A 572 16.33 -9.05 -18.66
C SER A 572 17.85 -9.13 -18.48
N ILE A 573 18.54 -9.80 -19.40
CA ILE A 573 20.01 -9.94 -19.38
C ILE A 573 20.68 -8.59 -19.62
N ILE A 574 20.18 -7.81 -20.59
CA ILE A 574 20.72 -6.48 -20.88
C ILE A 574 20.58 -5.56 -19.67
N LEU A 575 19.38 -5.47 -19.09
CA LEU A 575 19.14 -4.57 -17.95
C LEU A 575 19.93 -5.00 -16.71
N GLN A 576 20.05 -6.30 -16.42
CA GLN A 576 20.89 -6.78 -15.32
C GLN A 576 22.37 -6.47 -15.55
N ALA A 577 22.87 -6.63 -16.77
CA ALA A 577 24.25 -6.30 -17.10
C ALA A 577 24.51 -4.79 -16.95
N LEU A 578 23.58 -3.95 -17.39
CA LEU A 578 23.65 -2.50 -17.23
C LEU A 578 23.69 -2.10 -15.75
N ASP A 579 22.84 -2.68 -14.89
CA ASP A 579 22.83 -2.40 -13.45
C ASP A 579 24.19 -2.68 -12.79
N ALA A 580 24.84 -3.77 -13.18
CA ALA A 580 26.09 -4.22 -12.54
C ALA A 580 27.37 -3.64 -13.16
N LEU A 581 27.35 -3.24 -14.44
CA LEU A 581 28.54 -2.83 -15.19
C LEU A 581 28.61 -1.34 -15.48
N PHE A 582 27.48 -0.62 -15.44
CA PHE A 582 27.48 0.83 -15.61
C PHE A 582 27.76 1.54 -14.27
N PRO A 583 28.61 2.59 -14.23
CA PRO A 583 29.39 3.16 -15.34
C PRO A 583 30.83 2.63 -15.44
N GLU A 584 31.22 1.62 -14.66
CA GLU A 584 32.63 1.20 -14.54
C GLU A 584 33.21 0.56 -15.81
N GLU A 585 32.44 -0.32 -16.46
CA GLU A 585 32.85 -1.06 -17.68
C GLU A 585 32.02 -0.68 -18.92
N ILE A 586 30.89 0.01 -18.72
CA ILE A 586 30.00 0.50 -19.79
C ILE A 586 29.88 2.01 -19.68
N ASP A 587 30.17 2.73 -20.77
CA ASP A 587 30.01 4.18 -20.82
C ASP A 587 28.58 4.62 -21.15
N VAL A 588 28.32 5.92 -21.07
CA VAL A 588 26.97 6.49 -21.29
C VAL A 588 26.44 6.20 -22.70
N GLU A 589 27.28 6.26 -23.73
CA GLU A 589 26.87 6.02 -25.12
C GLU A 589 26.46 4.56 -25.32
N THR A 590 27.28 3.65 -24.81
CA THR A 590 27.02 2.21 -24.86
C THR A 590 25.80 1.83 -24.02
N PHE A 591 25.60 2.48 -22.86
CA PHE A 591 24.42 2.29 -22.02
C PHE A 591 23.12 2.55 -22.82
N PHE A 592 23.01 3.71 -23.47
CA PHE A 592 21.80 4.02 -24.23
C PHE A 592 21.67 3.18 -25.51
N ALA A 593 22.77 2.83 -26.17
CA ALA A 593 22.73 1.91 -27.30
C ALA A 593 22.20 0.52 -26.93
N LEU A 594 22.39 0.07 -25.68
CA LEU A 594 21.83 -1.16 -25.16
C LEU A 594 20.36 -1.00 -24.74
N ILE A 595 19.98 0.13 -24.13
CA ILE A 595 18.58 0.46 -23.84
C ILE A 595 17.74 0.52 -25.11
N ASP A 596 18.26 1.12 -26.18
CA ASP A 596 17.58 1.22 -27.48
C ASP A 596 17.30 -0.17 -28.09
N LYS A 597 18.14 -1.17 -27.79
CA LYS A 597 17.92 -2.57 -28.20
C LYS A 597 16.94 -3.30 -27.28
N ALA A 598 17.04 -3.07 -25.96
CA ALA A 598 16.24 -3.77 -24.95
C ALA A 598 14.79 -3.27 -24.90
N GLY A 599 14.56 -2.01 -25.23
CA GLY A 599 13.26 -1.35 -25.09
C GLY A 599 12.92 -0.98 -23.65
N VAL A 600 11.97 -0.06 -23.50
CA VAL A 600 11.49 0.46 -22.21
C VAL A 600 10.08 -0.03 -21.86
N MET A 601 9.50 -0.94 -22.64
CA MET A 601 8.21 -1.55 -22.35
C MET A 601 8.44 -2.89 -21.65
N GLY A 602 7.76 -3.10 -20.52
CA GLY A 602 7.71 -4.39 -19.82
C GLY A 602 6.72 -5.37 -20.45
N GLU A 603 6.60 -6.57 -19.87
CA GLU A 603 5.67 -7.62 -20.33
C GLU A 603 4.19 -7.24 -20.18
N ASP A 604 3.86 -6.37 -19.23
CA ASP A 604 2.50 -5.89 -18.95
C ASP A 604 2.12 -4.61 -19.74
N ASP A 605 2.87 -4.28 -20.82
CA ASP A 605 2.75 -3.01 -21.56
C ASP A 605 2.95 -1.74 -20.68
N ILE A 606 3.62 -1.90 -19.53
CA ILE A 606 3.98 -0.80 -18.64
C ILE A 606 5.39 -0.31 -18.96
N ALA A 607 5.54 1.01 -19.10
CA ALA A 607 6.83 1.66 -19.28
C ALA A 607 7.73 1.44 -18.04
N THR A 608 8.83 0.68 -18.19
CA THR A 608 9.74 0.37 -17.09
C THR A 608 11.16 0.08 -17.58
N ILE A 609 12.13 0.36 -16.71
CA ILE A 609 13.55 -0.03 -16.86
C ILE A 609 14.04 -0.88 -15.68
N LEU A 610 13.13 -1.41 -14.86
CA LEU A 610 13.53 -2.34 -13.79
C LEU A 610 14.26 -3.56 -14.37
N PRO A 611 15.32 -4.05 -13.70
CA PRO A 611 15.71 -3.73 -12.32
C PRO A 611 16.68 -2.53 -12.15
N LEU A 612 16.91 -1.69 -13.16
CA LEU A 612 17.85 -0.57 -13.01
C LEU A 612 17.43 0.37 -11.87
N GLY A 613 18.29 0.54 -10.87
CA GLY A 613 18.03 1.42 -9.74
C GLY A 613 18.02 2.90 -10.14
N SER A 614 17.12 3.70 -9.53
CA SER A 614 17.03 5.15 -9.79
C SER A 614 18.31 5.91 -9.45
N GLU A 615 19.10 5.39 -8.51
CA GLU A 615 20.40 5.94 -8.09
C GLU A 615 21.59 5.44 -8.93
N LEU A 616 21.38 4.62 -9.96
CA LEU A 616 22.47 4.11 -10.80
C LEU A 616 23.38 5.24 -11.38
N PRO A 617 22.85 6.40 -11.81
CA PRO A 617 23.68 7.54 -12.24
C PRO A 617 24.53 8.15 -11.12
N ALA A 618 24.29 7.82 -9.84
CA ALA A 618 25.16 8.21 -8.73
C ALA A 618 26.57 7.59 -8.83
N GLY A 619 26.77 6.56 -9.66
CA GLY A 619 28.11 6.07 -10.01
C GLY A 619 28.92 7.06 -10.87
N LEU A 620 28.25 7.99 -11.58
CA LEU A 620 28.90 9.00 -12.41
C LEU A 620 29.52 10.07 -11.51
N THR A 621 30.85 10.08 -11.43
CA THR A 621 31.61 11.01 -10.60
C THR A 621 32.05 12.27 -11.35
N ARG A 622 32.03 12.25 -12.68
CA ARG A 622 32.38 13.40 -13.52
C ARG A 622 31.13 14.16 -13.94
N LYS A 623 31.20 15.48 -13.82
CA LYS A 623 30.15 16.40 -14.25
C LYS A 623 29.80 16.22 -15.74
N GLU A 624 30.81 15.99 -16.59
CA GLU A 624 30.63 15.82 -18.03
C GLU A 624 29.83 14.58 -18.38
N ASP A 625 30.00 13.49 -17.62
CA ASP A 625 29.30 12.23 -17.85
C ASP A 625 27.83 12.31 -17.38
N LEU A 626 27.57 12.97 -16.24
CA LEU A 626 26.21 13.30 -15.79
C LEU A 626 25.47 14.18 -16.80
N HIS A 627 26.16 15.20 -17.32
CA HIS A 627 25.59 16.08 -18.33
C HIS A 627 25.25 15.31 -19.62
N ARG A 628 26.17 14.44 -20.08
CA ARG A 628 25.94 13.58 -21.25
C ARG A 628 24.77 12.62 -21.03
N PHE A 629 24.71 11.97 -19.86
CA PHE A 629 23.62 11.06 -19.52
C PHE A 629 22.25 11.74 -19.62
N LEU A 630 22.10 12.91 -18.99
CA LEU A 630 20.86 13.69 -19.07
C LEU A 630 20.54 14.14 -20.50
N THR A 631 21.57 14.44 -21.30
CA THR A 631 21.40 14.87 -22.70
C THR A 631 20.80 13.74 -23.53
N GLU A 632 21.30 12.52 -23.37
CA GLU A 632 20.77 11.33 -24.04
C GLU A 632 19.33 11.00 -23.60
N VAL A 633 19.00 11.21 -22.32
CA VAL A 633 17.61 11.06 -21.81
C VAL A 633 16.69 12.08 -22.47
N VAL A 634 17.07 13.37 -22.46
CA VAL A 634 16.26 14.45 -23.05
C VAL A 634 16.05 14.20 -24.54
N ALA A 635 17.08 13.77 -25.26
CA ALA A 635 17.00 13.47 -26.69
C ALA A 635 15.99 12.33 -27.01
N ARG A 636 15.89 11.31 -26.15
CA ARG A 636 14.97 10.17 -26.32
C ARG A 636 13.58 10.38 -25.71
N SER A 637 13.41 11.42 -24.89
CA SER A 637 12.14 11.75 -24.25
C SER A 637 11.10 12.34 -25.21
N GLY A 638 11.48 12.61 -26.46
CA GLY A 638 10.62 13.21 -27.49
C GLY A 638 10.33 14.70 -27.25
N ASP A 639 9.59 15.32 -28.17
CA ASP A 639 9.14 16.71 -28.04
C ASP A 639 7.80 16.82 -27.28
N PHE A 640 7.36 18.05 -27.04
CA PHE A 640 6.07 18.35 -26.42
C PHE A 640 4.91 17.89 -27.31
N SER A 641 3.97 17.14 -26.74
CA SER A 641 2.77 16.66 -27.44
C SER A 641 1.55 17.56 -27.22
N GLY A 642 1.50 18.30 -26.11
CA GLY A 642 0.31 19.00 -25.63
C GLY A 642 -0.75 18.05 -25.06
N ASP A 643 -2.02 18.51 -25.04
CA ASP A 643 -3.16 17.77 -24.47
C ASP A 643 -3.72 16.64 -25.38
N THR A 644 -2.99 16.17 -26.38
CA THR A 644 -3.42 15.03 -27.19
C THR A 644 -3.34 13.74 -26.36
N VAL A 645 -4.47 13.02 -26.30
CA VAL A 645 -4.68 11.82 -25.48
C VAL A 645 -3.92 10.61 -26.04
N ASP A 646 -3.53 10.64 -27.33
CA ASP A 646 -2.98 9.48 -28.08
C ASP A 646 -1.44 9.41 -28.14
N ASP A 647 -0.69 10.28 -27.46
CA ASP A 647 0.79 10.31 -27.53
C ASP A 647 1.44 9.90 -26.19
N GLU A 648 1.31 8.63 -25.80
CA GLU A 648 2.12 8.07 -24.70
C GLU A 648 3.61 8.13 -25.05
N LYS A 649 4.47 8.52 -24.08
CA LYS A 649 5.93 8.59 -24.26
C LYS A 649 6.64 7.64 -23.28
N PRO A 650 6.64 6.33 -23.54
CA PRO A 650 7.11 5.33 -22.58
C PRO A 650 8.54 5.53 -22.08
N PHE A 651 9.45 6.00 -22.94
CA PHE A 651 10.83 6.26 -22.54
C PHE A 651 10.91 7.32 -21.44
N ARG A 652 10.14 8.40 -21.59
CA ARG A 652 10.10 9.53 -20.64
C ARG A 652 9.58 9.08 -19.29
N GLU A 653 8.56 8.23 -19.28
CA GLU A 653 7.95 7.67 -18.06
C GLU A 653 8.92 6.71 -17.35
N ALA A 654 9.51 5.76 -18.09
CA ALA A 654 10.40 4.77 -17.53
C ALA A 654 11.68 5.38 -16.91
N PHE A 655 12.22 6.46 -17.50
CA PHE A 655 13.44 7.12 -17.01
C PHE A 655 13.21 8.26 -16.02
N SER A 656 11.96 8.62 -15.73
CA SER A 656 11.59 9.81 -14.94
C SER A 656 12.37 9.92 -13.61
N GLN A 657 12.35 8.87 -12.79
CA GLN A 657 13.01 8.85 -11.48
C GLN A 657 14.53 8.89 -11.58
N MET A 658 15.10 8.08 -12.48
CA MET A 658 16.55 8.00 -12.70
C MET A 658 17.11 9.33 -13.23
N ALA A 659 16.39 9.96 -14.15
CA ALA A 659 16.75 11.25 -14.71
C ALA A 659 16.63 12.39 -13.68
N ALA A 660 15.61 12.36 -12.82
CA ALA A 660 15.47 13.32 -11.73
C ALA A 660 16.62 13.22 -10.71
N SER A 661 17.03 12.00 -10.32
CA SER A 661 18.18 11.79 -9.43
C SER A 661 19.49 12.29 -10.05
N ALA A 662 19.75 11.93 -11.32
CA ALA A 662 20.91 12.43 -12.06
C ALA A 662 20.91 13.97 -12.20
N ALA A 663 19.75 14.59 -12.40
CA ALA A 663 19.60 16.04 -12.50
C ALA A 663 19.87 16.76 -11.18
N LEU A 664 19.35 16.23 -10.05
CA LEU A 664 19.65 16.75 -8.71
C LEU A 664 21.16 16.72 -8.44
N ARG A 665 21.82 15.61 -8.75
CA ARG A 665 23.26 15.47 -8.58
C ARG A 665 24.07 16.39 -9.49
N LEU A 666 23.62 16.62 -10.72
CA LEU A 666 24.26 17.61 -11.59
C LEU A 666 24.12 19.03 -11.01
N LEU A 667 22.98 19.35 -10.40
CA LEU A 667 22.77 20.64 -9.75
C LEU A 667 23.71 20.90 -8.57
N ASP A 668 24.20 19.87 -7.87
CA ASP A 668 25.20 20.04 -6.82
C ASP A 668 26.51 20.67 -7.34
N TYR A 669 26.85 20.42 -8.61
CA TYR A 669 27.98 21.08 -9.30
C TYR A 669 27.67 22.50 -9.81
N HIS A 670 26.41 22.94 -9.71
CA HIS A 670 25.89 24.21 -10.22
C HIS A 670 25.06 24.96 -9.14
N PRO A 671 25.68 25.50 -8.09
CA PRO A 671 24.95 26.19 -7.01
C PRO A 671 24.30 27.51 -7.46
N LEU A 672 24.82 28.14 -8.53
CA LEU A 672 24.43 29.47 -8.98
C LEU A 672 23.58 29.46 -10.25
N ASP A 673 23.50 28.36 -10.97
CA ASP A 673 22.82 28.25 -12.27
C ASP A 673 22.13 26.88 -12.41
N VAL A 674 21.19 26.79 -13.35
CA VAL A 674 20.56 25.52 -13.75
C VAL A 674 21.03 25.21 -15.16
N PRO A 675 21.70 24.06 -15.39
CA PRO A 675 22.10 23.64 -16.73
C PRO A 675 20.89 23.50 -17.66
N ASP A 676 21.09 23.85 -18.94
CA ASP A 676 20.02 23.83 -19.94
C ASP A 676 19.31 22.47 -20.02
N VAL A 677 20.08 21.39 -20.03
CA VAL A 677 19.58 20.01 -20.06
C VAL A 677 18.67 19.66 -18.88
N VAL A 678 18.94 20.22 -17.70
CA VAL A 678 18.11 20.00 -16.50
C VAL A 678 16.78 20.74 -16.61
N THR A 679 16.81 21.96 -17.17
CA THR A 679 15.58 22.73 -17.42
C THR A 679 14.71 22.05 -18.47
N ASP A 680 15.31 21.57 -19.56
CA ASP A 680 14.58 20.86 -20.63
C ASP A 680 13.95 19.58 -20.11
N LEU A 681 14.71 18.78 -19.35
CA LEU A 681 14.20 17.57 -18.70
C LEU A 681 13.00 17.88 -17.81
N PHE A 682 13.11 18.89 -16.94
CA PHE A 682 12.04 19.25 -16.01
C PHE A 682 10.74 19.59 -16.74
N LEU A 683 10.81 20.37 -17.82
CA LEU A 683 9.64 20.73 -18.61
C LEU A 683 9.00 19.52 -19.29
N LEU A 684 9.81 18.59 -19.81
CA LEU A 684 9.30 17.36 -20.42
C LEU A 684 8.62 16.45 -19.39
N LEU A 685 9.23 16.29 -18.21
CA LEU A 685 8.65 15.51 -17.11
C LEU A 685 7.36 16.13 -16.57
N HIS A 686 7.27 17.47 -16.48
CA HIS A 686 6.06 18.17 -16.04
C HIS A 686 4.84 17.86 -16.90
N GLU A 687 5.02 17.74 -18.23
CA GLU A 687 3.94 17.38 -19.15
C GLU A 687 3.36 15.99 -18.85
N SER A 688 4.20 15.02 -18.47
CA SER A 688 3.79 13.66 -18.07
C SER A 688 3.20 13.59 -16.66
N HIS A 689 3.77 14.30 -15.68
CA HIS A 689 3.27 14.33 -14.29
C HIS A 689 1.93 15.04 -14.11
N ARG A 690 1.47 15.84 -15.08
CA ARG A 690 0.07 16.31 -15.11
C ARG A 690 -0.94 15.15 -15.23
N ARG A 691 -0.51 13.99 -15.72
CA ARG A 691 -1.36 12.80 -15.97
C ARG A 691 -1.22 11.73 -14.87
N ILE A 692 -0.07 11.66 -14.21
CA ILE A 692 0.27 10.65 -13.19
C ILE A 692 0.75 11.38 -11.93
N GLY A 693 0.15 11.10 -10.77
CA GLY A 693 0.30 11.87 -9.52
C GLY A 693 1.73 12.21 -9.06
N SER A 694 1.83 13.23 -8.21
CA SER A 694 3.06 13.89 -7.74
C SER A 694 4.06 12.96 -7.02
N GLU A 695 5.24 12.77 -7.62
CA GLU A 695 6.41 12.09 -7.02
C GLU A 695 7.35 13.03 -6.22
N ALA A 696 8.02 12.49 -5.19
CA ALA A 696 8.89 13.26 -4.28
C ALA A 696 10.17 13.82 -4.94
N SER A 697 10.84 13.04 -5.81
CA SER A 697 12.06 13.47 -6.50
C SER A 697 11.82 14.62 -7.48
N PHE A 698 10.66 14.60 -8.17
CA PHE A 698 10.25 15.68 -9.05
C PHE A 698 10.01 16.99 -8.27
N LYS A 699 9.38 16.90 -7.09
CA LYS A 699 9.20 18.04 -6.20
C LYS A 699 10.53 18.62 -5.73
N ALA A 700 11.46 17.77 -5.26
CA ALA A 700 12.78 18.19 -4.82
C ALA A 700 13.57 18.89 -5.96
N LEU A 701 13.46 18.38 -7.19
CA LEU A 701 14.06 19.01 -8.36
C LEU A 701 13.45 20.40 -8.63
N GLY A 702 12.13 20.54 -8.52
CA GLY A 702 11.45 21.83 -8.66
C GLY A 702 11.88 22.86 -7.60
N GLU A 703 12.01 22.45 -6.34
CA GLU A 703 12.51 23.29 -5.24
C GLU A 703 13.96 23.75 -5.50
N ALA A 704 14.80 22.89 -6.07
CA ALA A 704 16.19 23.20 -6.38
C ALA A 704 16.35 24.36 -7.40
N PHE A 705 15.37 24.59 -8.28
CA PHE A 705 15.38 25.71 -9.24
C PHE A 705 15.20 27.07 -8.53
N GLY A 706 14.49 27.09 -7.40
CA GLY A 706 14.23 28.29 -6.61
C GLY A 706 15.38 28.71 -5.68
N ALA A 707 16.39 27.84 -5.48
CA ALA A 707 17.39 27.96 -4.41
C ALA A 707 18.29 29.21 -4.48
N SER A 708 18.51 29.79 -5.66
CA SER A 708 19.30 31.02 -5.81
C SER A 708 18.77 31.92 -6.93
N PRO A 709 19.00 33.25 -6.88
CA PRO A 709 18.58 34.17 -7.94
C PRO A 709 19.14 33.79 -9.32
N GLY A 710 20.39 33.29 -9.35
CA GLY A 710 21.02 32.86 -10.60
C GLY A 710 20.32 31.64 -11.21
N ARG A 711 19.94 30.64 -10.39
CA ARG A 711 19.15 29.48 -10.84
C ARG A 711 17.78 29.88 -11.38
N ARG A 712 17.10 30.82 -10.72
CA ARG A 712 15.83 31.38 -11.21
C ARG A 712 15.99 32.06 -12.56
N ARG A 713 17.02 32.91 -12.71
CA ARG A 713 17.31 33.63 -13.96
C ARG A 713 17.67 32.68 -15.11
N THR A 714 18.59 31.72 -14.91
CA THR A 714 19.03 30.83 -15.99
C THR A 714 17.94 29.86 -16.41
N SER A 715 17.21 29.27 -15.45
CA SER A 715 16.10 28.36 -15.77
C SER A 715 14.96 29.07 -16.49
N LEU A 716 14.60 30.31 -16.09
CA LEU A 716 13.57 31.09 -16.79
C LEU A 716 13.88 31.23 -18.28
N TRP A 717 15.10 31.67 -18.60
CA TRP A 717 15.44 31.96 -19.99
C TRP A 717 15.60 30.69 -20.83
N ARG A 718 16.10 29.60 -20.24
CA ARG A 718 16.07 28.31 -20.93
C ARG A 718 14.64 27.82 -21.13
N SER A 719 13.76 27.97 -20.13
CA SER A 719 12.34 27.61 -20.26
C SER A 719 11.65 28.42 -21.35
N ILE A 720 11.87 29.73 -21.43
CA ILE A 720 11.33 30.57 -22.51
C ILE A 720 11.81 30.07 -23.87
N ALA A 721 13.11 29.82 -24.02
CA ALA A 721 13.67 29.33 -25.28
C ALA A 721 13.08 27.98 -25.70
N ARG A 722 12.93 27.04 -24.76
CA ARG A 722 12.37 25.70 -25.01
C ARG A 722 10.86 25.73 -25.25
N LEU A 723 10.12 26.57 -24.53
CA LEU A 723 8.66 26.67 -24.65
C LEU A 723 8.21 27.37 -25.94
N ARG A 724 9.06 28.14 -26.62
CA ARG A 724 8.74 28.69 -27.95
C ARG A 724 8.37 27.60 -28.98
N THR A 725 8.88 26.37 -28.80
CA THR A 725 8.54 25.23 -29.66
C THR A 725 7.35 24.42 -29.15
N HIS A 726 6.69 24.84 -28.06
CA HIS A 726 5.55 24.14 -27.47
C HIS A 726 4.27 24.35 -28.32
N PRO A 727 3.46 23.31 -28.60
CA PRO A 727 2.26 23.41 -29.45
C PRO A 727 1.23 24.48 -29.05
N HIS A 728 1.17 24.83 -27.76
CA HIS A 728 0.30 25.88 -27.22
C HIS A 728 0.78 27.31 -27.48
N VAL A 729 2.03 27.52 -27.92
CA VAL A 729 2.56 28.84 -28.22
C VAL A 729 2.36 29.12 -29.71
N ARG A 730 1.44 30.03 -30.05
CA ARG A 730 1.06 30.34 -31.43
C ARG A 730 1.74 31.60 -31.97
N GLY A 731 2.41 32.38 -31.11
CA GLY A 731 3.24 33.50 -31.52
C GLY A 731 4.32 33.86 -30.50
N ASP A 732 5.47 34.33 -30.98
CA ASP A 732 6.66 34.59 -30.14
C ASP A 732 6.45 35.69 -29.08
N GLY A 733 5.39 36.48 -29.19
CA GLY A 733 4.99 37.51 -28.22
C GLY A 733 3.96 37.07 -27.18
N GLU A 734 3.54 35.80 -27.15
CA GLU A 734 2.52 35.27 -26.22
C GLU A 734 3.11 34.82 -24.87
N LEU A 735 4.40 34.50 -24.83
CA LEU A 735 5.07 34.07 -23.61
C LEU A 735 5.14 35.22 -22.59
N ASN A 736 4.54 34.99 -21.42
CA ASN A 736 4.66 35.80 -20.21
C ASN A 736 4.96 34.88 -19.02
N ILE A 737 5.34 35.42 -17.86
CA ILE A 737 5.71 34.57 -16.70
C ILE A 737 4.60 33.57 -16.37
N TRP A 738 3.35 34.03 -16.30
CA TRP A 738 2.23 33.17 -15.93
C TRP A 738 2.09 31.99 -16.91
N PHE A 739 2.25 32.26 -18.21
CA PHE A 739 2.16 31.23 -19.23
C PHE A 739 3.34 30.25 -19.19
N VAL A 740 4.55 30.73 -18.90
CA VAL A 740 5.76 29.91 -18.70
C VAL A 740 5.65 29.03 -17.46
N GLN A 741 5.12 29.56 -16.35
CA GLN A 741 4.83 28.78 -15.13
C GLN A 741 3.74 27.75 -15.36
N HIS A 742 2.66 28.14 -16.06
CA HIS A 742 1.59 27.22 -16.41
C HIS A 742 2.15 26.02 -17.18
N LEU A 743 2.99 26.24 -18.18
CA LEU A 743 3.62 25.18 -18.98
C LEU A 743 4.78 24.44 -18.29
N GLY A 744 5.04 24.69 -17.01
CA GLY A 744 5.90 23.81 -16.20
C GLY A 744 7.15 24.41 -15.60
N TRP A 745 7.39 25.72 -15.73
CA TRP A 745 8.50 26.34 -15.00
C TRP A 745 8.16 26.43 -13.49
N PRO A 746 8.93 25.81 -12.58
CA PRO A 746 8.49 25.55 -11.19
C PRO A 746 8.71 26.72 -10.22
N VAL A 747 9.25 27.85 -10.69
CA VAL A 747 9.70 28.94 -9.83
C VAL A 747 8.63 30.01 -9.68
N LEU A 748 8.41 30.45 -8.44
CA LEU A 748 7.68 31.69 -8.13
C LEU A 748 8.66 32.85 -8.00
N LEU A 749 8.42 33.93 -8.74
CA LEU A 749 9.21 35.15 -8.69
C LEU A 749 8.75 36.06 -7.54
N SER A 750 9.70 36.81 -6.99
CA SER A 750 9.50 37.76 -5.90
C SER A 750 9.98 39.15 -6.29
N LEU A 751 9.65 40.18 -5.50
CA LEU A 751 10.18 41.53 -5.70
C LEU A 751 11.72 41.58 -5.72
N ALA A 752 12.41 40.67 -5.03
CA ALA A 752 13.87 40.58 -5.03
C ALA A 752 14.46 40.20 -6.41
N ASP A 753 13.64 39.68 -7.32
CA ASP A 753 14.04 39.28 -8.66
C ASP A 753 13.98 40.44 -9.67
N ILE A 754 13.46 41.61 -9.27
CA ILE A 754 13.36 42.79 -10.14
C ILE A 754 14.75 43.24 -10.64
N ASP A 755 15.79 43.11 -9.81
CA ASP A 755 17.13 43.61 -10.10
C ASP A 755 17.75 42.95 -11.34
N TRP A 756 17.65 41.63 -11.45
CA TRP A 756 18.19 40.91 -12.59
C TRP A 756 17.26 40.99 -13.81
N LEU A 757 15.95 41.15 -13.63
CA LEU A 757 15.01 41.43 -14.72
C LEU A 757 15.30 42.78 -15.38
N LEU A 758 15.59 43.83 -14.59
CA LEU A 758 15.99 45.14 -15.12
C LEU A 758 17.27 45.05 -15.94
N LEU A 759 18.23 44.26 -15.47
CA LEU A 759 19.47 44.00 -16.20
C LEU A 759 19.21 43.24 -17.50
N ASP A 760 18.31 42.25 -17.50
CA ASP A 760 17.91 41.51 -18.71
C ASP A 760 17.13 42.37 -19.72
N ILE A 761 16.38 43.38 -19.28
CA ILE A 761 15.76 44.38 -20.18
C ILE A 761 16.82 45.15 -20.95
N CYS A 762 17.97 45.46 -20.33
CA CYS A 762 19.05 46.22 -20.96
C CYS A 762 19.99 45.34 -21.81
N GLU A 763 20.39 44.18 -21.30
CA GLU A 763 21.51 43.41 -21.85
C GLU A 763 21.12 42.34 -22.89
N ARG A 764 19.89 41.83 -22.89
CA ARG A 764 19.50 40.76 -23.81
C ARG A 764 19.44 41.24 -25.26
N THR A 765 19.83 40.39 -26.20
CA THR A 765 19.87 40.72 -27.63
C THR A 765 18.54 40.52 -28.36
N ASP A 766 17.73 39.56 -27.92
CA ASP A 766 16.40 39.31 -28.49
C ASP A 766 15.39 40.31 -27.92
N ARG A 767 14.76 41.07 -28.82
CA ARG A 767 13.73 42.07 -28.47
C ARG A 767 12.55 41.45 -27.72
N LEU A 768 12.15 40.23 -28.06
CA LEU A 768 11.01 39.55 -27.42
C LEU A 768 11.35 39.13 -25.99
N ASP A 769 12.61 38.78 -25.74
CA ASP A 769 13.07 38.50 -24.38
C ASP A 769 13.11 39.78 -23.54
N ARG A 770 13.64 40.89 -24.07
CA ARG A 770 13.62 42.19 -23.38
C ARG A 770 12.19 42.63 -23.05
N LEU A 771 11.25 42.38 -23.96
CA LEU A 771 9.83 42.61 -23.73
C LEU A 771 9.25 41.68 -22.65
N THR A 772 9.61 40.39 -22.67
CA THR A 772 9.18 39.42 -21.65
C THR A 772 9.72 39.81 -20.27
N ALA A 773 10.97 40.26 -20.18
CA ALA A 773 11.58 40.79 -18.96
C ALA A 773 10.88 42.08 -18.47
N LEU A 774 10.52 42.97 -19.39
CA LEU A 774 9.75 44.18 -19.08
C LEU A 774 8.35 43.86 -18.56
N ARG A 775 7.63 42.91 -19.19
CA ARG A 775 6.33 42.42 -18.73
C ARG A 775 6.45 41.78 -17.35
N ALA A 776 7.52 41.03 -17.12
CA ALA A 776 7.82 40.39 -15.85
C ALA A 776 8.03 41.42 -14.73
N ALA A 777 8.93 42.38 -14.95
CA ALA A 777 9.21 43.45 -13.99
C ALA A 777 7.96 44.30 -13.69
N HIS A 778 7.19 44.67 -14.72
CA HIS A 778 5.95 45.42 -14.56
C HIS A 778 4.86 44.62 -13.82
N SER A 779 4.75 43.31 -14.09
CA SER A 779 3.81 42.43 -13.38
C SER A 779 4.18 42.29 -11.91
N LEU A 780 5.46 42.11 -11.59
CA LEU A 780 5.94 42.03 -10.20
C LEU A 780 5.70 43.34 -9.45
N TRP A 781 6.01 44.49 -10.08
CA TRP A 781 5.72 45.80 -9.50
C TRP A 781 4.23 45.98 -9.20
N ARG A 782 3.35 45.59 -10.12
CA ARG A 782 1.89 45.68 -9.92
C ARG A 782 1.37 44.70 -8.86
N GLN A 783 1.88 43.47 -8.84
CA GLN A 783 1.39 42.40 -7.95
C GLN A 783 1.77 42.63 -6.49
N PHE A 784 2.96 43.20 -6.23
CA PHE A 784 3.49 43.39 -4.88
C PHE A 784 3.43 44.85 -4.40
N GLU A 785 2.58 45.69 -5.01
CA GLU A 785 2.44 47.11 -4.68
C GLU A 785 3.80 47.85 -4.64
N GLY A 786 4.61 47.64 -5.68
CA GLY A 786 5.97 48.18 -5.76
C GLY A 786 6.02 49.70 -5.67
N THR A 787 7.16 50.23 -5.21
CA THR A 787 7.29 51.66 -4.91
C THR A 787 7.45 52.50 -6.18
N ASP A 788 7.25 53.82 -6.07
CA ASP A 788 7.59 54.77 -7.15
C ASP A 788 9.07 54.69 -7.54
N ALA A 789 9.95 54.32 -6.59
CA ALA A 789 11.37 54.12 -6.85
C ALA A 789 11.61 52.92 -7.77
N ASP A 790 10.91 51.81 -7.56
CA ASP A 790 11.01 50.62 -8.43
C ASP A 790 10.50 50.90 -9.84
N MET A 791 9.41 51.68 -9.96
CA MET A 791 8.90 52.12 -11.27
C MET A 791 9.89 53.04 -11.99
N GLN A 792 10.58 53.94 -11.29
CA GLN A 792 11.64 54.77 -11.88
C GLN A 792 12.80 53.92 -12.41
N ARG A 793 13.13 52.82 -11.72
CA ARG A 793 14.16 51.86 -12.18
C ARG A 793 13.73 51.14 -13.46
N ILE A 794 12.47 50.71 -13.57
CA ILE A 794 11.92 50.12 -14.80
C ILE A 794 11.95 51.13 -15.96
N VAL A 795 11.56 52.38 -15.71
CA VAL A 795 11.61 53.46 -16.72
C VAL A 795 13.04 53.72 -17.18
N ALA A 796 14.01 53.73 -16.26
CA ALA A 796 15.41 53.90 -16.60
C ALA A 796 15.94 52.74 -17.47
N ALA A 797 15.52 51.50 -17.19
CA ALA A 797 15.98 50.32 -17.92
C ALA A 797 15.50 50.27 -19.39
N VAL A 798 14.37 50.90 -19.72
CA VAL A 798 13.83 50.97 -21.09
C VAL A 798 14.20 52.24 -21.86
N ALA A 799 14.87 53.21 -21.22
CA ALA A 799 15.06 54.56 -21.76
C ALA A 799 15.81 54.57 -23.11
N ASP A 800 16.74 53.63 -23.30
CA ASP A 800 17.54 53.50 -24.53
C ASP A 800 16.82 52.77 -25.68
N ASP A 801 15.61 52.24 -25.44
CA ASP A 801 14.79 51.55 -26.43
C ASP A 801 13.45 52.27 -26.61
N ALA A 802 13.31 52.97 -27.74
CA ALA A 802 12.13 53.77 -28.05
C ALA A 802 10.83 52.93 -28.12
N GLU A 803 10.92 51.65 -28.50
CA GLU A 803 9.75 50.77 -28.62
C GLU A 803 9.33 50.21 -27.27
N LEU A 804 10.28 49.76 -26.43
CA LEU A 804 10.00 49.32 -25.06
C LEU A 804 9.55 50.50 -24.18
N SER A 805 10.13 51.68 -24.36
CA SER A 805 9.67 52.92 -23.73
C SER A 805 8.26 53.28 -24.16
N ALA A 806 7.93 53.15 -25.46
CA ALA A 806 6.58 53.37 -25.95
C ALA A 806 5.59 52.33 -25.42
N GLN A 807 5.99 51.06 -25.28
CA GLN A 807 5.14 50.03 -24.68
C GLN A 807 4.92 50.25 -23.18
N LEU A 808 5.96 50.58 -22.41
CA LEU A 808 5.81 50.94 -21.00
C LEU A 808 4.95 52.20 -20.85
N ALA A 809 5.12 53.21 -21.70
CA ALA A 809 4.28 54.39 -21.74
C ALA A 809 2.82 54.06 -22.11
N ALA A 810 2.60 53.14 -23.04
CA ALA A 810 1.27 52.63 -23.38
C ALA A 810 0.63 51.84 -22.23
N TRP A 811 1.40 51.08 -21.44
CA TRP A 811 0.88 50.44 -20.22
C TRP A 811 0.62 51.45 -19.09
N ARG A 812 1.37 52.56 -19.06
CA ARG A 812 1.16 53.69 -18.14
C ARG A 812 0.02 54.62 -18.58
N SER A 813 -0.34 54.63 -19.85
CA SER A 813 -1.34 55.50 -20.47
C SER A 813 -1.91 54.80 -21.72
N PRO A 814 -2.88 53.89 -21.57
CA PRO A 814 -3.41 53.10 -22.67
C PRO A 814 -3.99 54.01 -23.78
N PRO A 815 -3.69 53.76 -25.07
CA PRO A 815 -4.26 54.53 -26.18
C PRO A 815 -5.79 54.34 -26.24
N PRO A 816 -6.56 55.35 -26.69
CA PRO A 816 -7.98 55.16 -26.93
C PRO A 816 -8.15 54.08 -28.02
N GLU A 817 -8.88 53.04 -27.67
CA GLU A 817 -9.12 51.86 -28.51
C GLU A 817 -9.73 52.25 -29.88
N THR A 818 -9.41 51.53 -30.97
CA THR A 818 -10.01 51.77 -32.30
C THR A 818 -11.50 51.43 -32.28
N PRO A 819 -12.40 52.04 -33.09
CA PRO A 819 -13.84 51.79 -33.00
C PRO A 819 -14.26 50.30 -33.08
N GLU A 820 -13.62 49.50 -33.95
CA GLU A 820 -13.83 48.04 -34.01
C GLU A 820 -13.28 47.30 -32.78
N MET A 821 -12.21 47.81 -32.17
CA MET A 821 -11.60 47.23 -30.97
C MET A 821 -12.29 47.73 -29.70
N ILE A 822 -12.88 48.93 -29.66
CA ILE A 822 -13.86 49.36 -28.67
C ILE A 822 -15.10 48.49 -28.82
N GLU A 823 -15.61 48.25 -30.02
CA GLU A 823 -16.83 47.47 -30.19
C GLU A 823 -16.61 45.98 -29.88
N ARG A 824 -15.40 45.46 -30.12
CA ARG A 824 -14.99 44.09 -29.80
C ARG A 824 -14.47 43.92 -28.37
N MET A 825 -13.78 44.91 -27.79
CA MET A 825 -13.29 44.93 -26.41
C MET A 825 -14.35 45.42 -25.45
N ALA A 826 -15.17 46.43 -25.77
CA ALA A 826 -16.48 46.62 -25.11
C ALA A 826 -17.44 45.48 -25.48
N GLY A 827 -17.26 44.77 -26.58
CA GLY A 827 -17.97 43.52 -26.86
C GLY A 827 -17.58 42.41 -25.87
N PHE A 828 -16.29 42.22 -25.63
CA PHE A 828 -15.70 41.23 -24.73
C PHE A 828 -15.77 41.64 -23.26
N GLU A 829 -15.62 42.92 -22.93
CA GLU A 829 -15.78 43.51 -21.61
C GLU A 829 -17.25 43.67 -21.32
N ALA A 830 -18.12 44.07 -22.25
CA ALA A 830 -19.56 43.98 -22.00
C ALA A 830 -20.02 42.53 -22.03
N ALA A 831 -19.38 41.57 -22.71
CA ALA A 831 -19.73 40.15 -22.59
C ALA A 831 -19.18 39.57 -21.29
N ARG A 832 -17.97 39.93 -20.87
CA ARG A 832 -17.34 39.52 -19.61
C ARG A 832 -18.04 40.16 -18.44
N LYS A 833 -18.29 41.46 -18.47
CA LYS A 833 -19.11 42.20 -17.51
C LYS A 833 -20.56 41.76 -17.61
N ARG A 834 -21.14 41.47 -18.78
CA ARG A 834 -22.46 40.79 -18.83
C ARG A 834 -22.39 39.41 -18.21
N ASN A 835 -21.32 38.64 -18.37
CA ASN A 835 -21.19 37.30 -17.78
C ASN A 835 -20.89 37.37 -16.28
N GLU A 836 -20.13 38.35 -15.80
CA GLU A 836 -19.81 38.64 -14.40
C GLU A 836 -21.04 39.25 -13.73
N ASP A 837 -21.68 40.26 -14.32
CA ASP A 837 -22.96 40.81 -13.88
C ASP A 837 -24.07 39.76 -13.97
N GLN A 838 -24.10 38.87 -14.97
CA GLN A 838 -25.06 37.75 -15.03
C GLN A 838 -24.74 36.68 -14.01
N ALA A 839 -23.46 36.37 -13.75
CA ALA A 839 -23.07 35.42 -12.72
C ALA A 839 -23.35 35.98 -11.33
N GLU A 840 -23.05 37.24 -11.07
CA GLU A 840 -23.32 37.93 -9.82
C GLU A 840 -24.81 38.18 -9.63
N ALA A 841 -25.55 38.59 -10.67
CA ALA A 841 -27.01 38.67 -10.61
C ALA A 841 -27.66 37.30 -10.47
N ARG A 842 -27.10 36.25 -11.08
CA ARG A 842 -27.56 34.85 -10.90
C ARG A 842 -27.29 34.39 -9.47
N ASP A 843 -26.07 34.57 -8.97
CA ASP A 843 -25.66 34.17 -7.62
C ASP A 843 -26.48 34.95 -6.57
N GLN A 844 -26.68 36.26 -6.77
CA GLN A 844 -27.53 37.11 -5.93
C GLN A 844 -29.01 36.72 -6.03
N SER A 845 -29.51 36.39 -7.23
CA SER A 845 -30.87 35.87 -7.44
C SER A 845 -31.07 34.53 -6.73
N TRP A 846 -30.08 33.64 -6.71
CA TRP A 846 -30.12 32.41 -5.94
C TRP A 846 -30.12 32.65 -4.43
N VAL A 847 -29.32 33.61 -3.95
CA VAL A 847 -29.31 34.02 -2.54
C VAL A 847 -30.67 34.59 -2.13
N GLU A 848 -31.23 35.50 -2.94
CA GLU A 848 -32.55 36.10 -2.72
C GLU A 848 -33.67 35.05 -2.79
N LEU A 849 -33.61 34.14 -3.77
CA LEU A 849 -34.55 33.02 -3.90
C LEU A 849 -34.50 32.14 -2.66
N ILE A 850 -33.32 31.67 -2.25
CA ILE A 850 -33.17 30.79 -1.08
C ILE A 850 -33.63 31.50 0.19
N ASN A 851 -33.28 32.78 0.39
CA ASN A 851 -33.76 33.55 1.53
C ASN A 851 -35.28 33.71 1.52
N THR A 852 -35.89 34.02 0.36
CA THR A 852 -37.35 34.15 0.22
C THR A 852 -38.06 32.83 0.51
N LEU A 853 -37.55 31.71 -0.01
CA LEU A 853 -38.14 30.38 0.22
C LEU A 853 -37.93 29.89 1.66
N ARG A 854 -36.88 30.38 2.35
CA ARG A 854 -36.63 30.10 3.76
C ARG A 854 -37.58 30.89 4.66
N ASP A 855 -37.86 32.15 4.32
CA ASP A 855 -38.76 33.03 5.09
C ASP A 855 -40.24 32.64 4.89
N ASP A 856 -40.61 32.15 3.70
CA ASP A 856 -41.96 31.63 3.41
C ASP A 856 -41.93 30.34 2.57
N PRO A 857 -41.83 29.16 3.20
CA PRO A 857 -41.82 27.88 2.51
C PRO A 857 -43.23 27.40 2.10
N SER A 858 -44.27 28.24 2.18
CA SER A 858 -45.64 27.91 1.75
C SER A 858 -45.77 27.65 0.24
N PHE A 859 -44.76 28.01 -0.57
CA PHE A 859 -44.79 27.74 -2.00
C PHE A 859 -44.88 26.24 -2.34
N PHE A 860 -44.37 25.36 -1.47
CA PHE A 860 -44.52 23.91 -1.61
C PHE A 860 -46.00 23.46 -1.59
N ASP A 861 -46.89 24.26 -0.99
CA ASP A 861 -48.33 24.01 -0.95
C ASP A 861 -49.03 24.38 -2.29
N SER A 862 -48.29 24.98 -3.23
CA SER A 862 -48.77 25.52 -4.52
C SER A 862 -47.87 25.14 -5.71
N LEU A 863 -47.26 23.95 -5.66
CA LEU A 863 -46.46 23.43 -6.78
C LEU A 863 -47.34 23.19 -8.02
N SER A 864 -46.79 23.52 -9.19
CA SER A 864 -47.44 23.23 -10.47
C SER A 864 -47.72 21.71 -10.60
N PRO A 865 -48.75 21.30 -11.37
CA PRO A 865 -49.02 19.89 -11.60
C PRO A 865 -47.77 19.18 -12.14
N GLN A 866 -47.24 18.21 -11.38
CA GLN A 866 -46.10 17.40 -11.79
C GLN A 866 -46.60 16.31 -12.75
N THR A 867 -46.12 16.31 -13.99
CA THR A 867 -46.46 15.29 -15.01
C THR A 867 -45.21 14.53 -15.45
N ASP A 868 -45.37 13.51 -16.30
CA ASP A 868 -44.25 12.78 -16.89
C ASP A 868 -43.42 13.61 -17.89
N GLU A 869 -43.81 14.84 -18.21
CA GLU A 869 -43.05 15.72 -19.13
C GLU A 869 -42.70 17.07 -18.49
N THR A 870 -43.25 17.39 -17.32
CA THR A 870 -43.07 18.70 -16.68
C THR A 870 -42.89 18.56 -15.17
N VAL A 871 -41.95 19.36 -14.64
CA VAL A 871 -41.66 19.52 -13.21
C VAL A 871 -41.78 21.01 -12.88
N ASP A 872 -42.18 21.34 -11.64
CA ASP A 872 -42.13 22.74 -11.21
C ASP A 872 -40.66 23.21 -11.24
N SER A 873 -40.40 24.30 -11.97
CA SER A 873 -39.03 24.78 -12.20
C SER A 873 -38.30 25.08 -10.89
N ARG A 874 -39.02 25.55 -9.86
CA ARG A 874 -38.42 25.84 -8.54
C ARG A 874 -37.96 24.57 -7.86
N LEU A 875 -38.77 23.52 -7.89
CA LEU A 875 -38.43 22.22 -7.30
C LEU A 875 -37.22 21.59 -8.02
N TYR A 876 -37.20 21.67 -9.36
CA TYR A 876 -36.09 21.18 -10.17
C TYR A 876 -34.79 21.92 -9.88
N HIS A 877 -34.83 23.26 -9.79
CA HIS A 877 -33.66 24.07 -9.47
C HIS A 877 -33.12 23.77 -8.06
N LEU A 878 -33.98 23.60 -7.05
CA LEU A 878 -33.54 23.18 -5.71
C LEU A 878 -32.88 21.79 -5.73
N TRP A 879 -33.37 20.86 -6.55
CA TRP A 879 -32.70 19.56 -6.76
C TRP A 879 -31.36 19.68 -7.50
N GLN A 880 -31.26 20.54 -8.51
CA GLN A 880 -29.97 20.82 -9.16
C GLN A 880 -28.96 21.39 -8.15
N PHE A 881 -29.40 22.27 -7.25
CA PHE A 881 -28.56 22.79 -6.18
C PHE A 881 -28.08 21.69 -5.22
N LEU A 882 -28.97 20.78 -4.82
CA LEU A 882 -28.62 19.59 -4.03
C LEU A 882 -27.59 18.69 -4.74
N SER A 883 -27.80 18.41 -6.03
CA SER A 883 -26.91 17.52 -6.78
C SER A 883 -25.52 18.11 -7.00
N TRP A 884 -25.41 19.43 -7.21
CA TRP A 884 -24.10 20.12 -7.23
C TRP A 884 -23.36 20.01 -5.89
N ARG A 885 -24.10 20.05 -4.78
CA ARG A 885 -23.52 20.06 -3.43
C ARG A 885 -23.15 18.69 -2.89
N ALA A 886 -23.79 17.62 -3.37
CA ALA A 886 -23.51 16.24 -2.97
C ALA A 886 -22.21 15.66 -3.57
N GLN A 887 -21.64 16.29 -4.60
CA GLN A 887 -20.31 16.00 -5.21
C GLN A 887 -20.01 14.55 -5.67
N SER A 888 -20.96 13.62 -5.64
CA SER A 888 -20.72 12.25 -6.11
C SER A 888 -20.70 12.18 -7.64
N ARG A 889 -19.52 11.96 -8.23
CA ARG A 889 -19.38 11.65 -9.68
C ARG A 889 -19.62 10.17 -10.00
N SER A 890 -19.73 9.32 -8.98
CA SER A 890 -19.80 7.85 -9.12
C SER A 890 -21.16 7.25 -8.75
N ARG A 891 -22.12 8.04 -8.23
CA ARG A 891 -23.48 7.59 -7.90
C ARG A 891 -24.52 8.70 -8.13
N TYR A 892 -25.74 8.30 -8.50
CA TYR A 892 -26.89 9.18 -8.75
C TYR A 892 -27.85 9.28 -7.56
N SER A 893 -27.95 8.25 -6.73
CA SER A 893 -28.79 8.27 -5.52
C SER A 893 -28.26 9.24 -4.46
N ILE A 894 -29.19 9.95 -3.82
CA ILE A 894 -28.97 10.83 -2.67
C ILE A 894 -30.05 10.49 -1.65
N ASP A 895 -29.66 10.01 -0.47
CA ASP A 895 -30.55 9.52 0.59
C ASP A 895 -30.63 10.46 1.80
N SER A 896 -29.80 11.50 1.83
CA SER A 896 -29.79 12.54 2.87
C SER A 896 -29.85 13.96 2.29
N LEU A 897 -30.46 14.87 3.05
CA LEU A 897 -30.50 16.31 2.76
C LEU A 897 -29.59 17.13 3.69
N ASP A 898 -28.79 16.48 4.53
CA ASP A 898 -27.96 17.14 5.55
C ASP A 898 -26.98 18.15 4.92
N VAL A 899 -26.57 17.89 3.67
CA VAL A 899 -25.68 18.80 2.94
C VAL A 899 -26.34 20.16 2.64
N VAL A 900 -27.65 20.20 2.39
CA VAL A 900 -28.40 21.44 2.08
C VAL A 900 -29.09 22.05 3.31
N GLU A 901 -29.26 21.30 4.40
CA GLU A 901 -29.92 21.79 5.62
C GLU A 901 -29.30 23.07 6.21
N PRO A 902 -27.96 23.25 6.25
CA PRO A 902 -27.35 24.51 6.70
C PRO A 902 -27.74 25.74 5.86
N VAL A 903 -28.14 25.53 4.60
CA VAL A 903 -28.50 26.59 3.66
C VAL A 903 -30.01 26.84 3.65
N PHE A 904 -30.79 25.78 3.52
CA PHE A 904 -32.25 25.85 3.44
C PHE A 904 -32.89 26.06 4.82
N GLY A 905 -32.20 25.68 5.90
CA GLY A 905 -32.77 25.61 7.23
C GLY A 905 -33.74 24.43 7.40
N PRO A 906 -34.12 24.10 8.64
CA PRO A 906 -34.82 22.85 8.95
C PRO A 906 -36.22 22.75 8.32
N ASP A 907 -37.02 23.82 8.33
CA ASP A 907 -38.41 23.75 7.81
C ASP A 907 -38.48 23.65 6.29
N MET A 908 -37.68 24.44 5.56
CA MET A 908 -37.59 24.36 4.11
C MET A 908 -37.01 23.01 3.66
N THR A 909 -35.98 22.50 4.35
CA THR A 909 -35.37 21.19 4.05
C THR A 909 -36.38 20.05 4.19
N ARG A 910 -37.19 20.09 5.25
CA ARG A 910 -38.27 19.12 5.47
C ARG A 910 -39.29 19.15 4.33
N ARG A 911 -39.85 20.32 3.99
CA ARG A 911 -40.84 20.48 2.91
C ARG A 911 -40.28 20.16 1.53
N PHE A 912 -39.01 20.50 1.28
CA PHE A 912 -38.29 20.13 0.06
C PHE A 912 -38.17 18.61 -0.10
N GLY A 913 -37.81 17.90 0.98
CA GLY A 913 -37.80 16.44 1.00
C GLY A 913 -39.18 15.84 0.70
N GLU A 914 -40.24 16.36 1.35
CA GLU A 914 -41.63 15.93 1.11
C GLU A 914 -42.03 16.12 -0.37
N ALA A 915 -41.64 17.23 -0.99
CA ALA A 915 -41.91 17.53 -2.40
C ALA A 915 -41.15 16.61 -3.37
N LEU A 916 -39.87 16.31 -3.10
CA LEU A 916 -39.08 15.36 -3.89
C LEU A 916 -39.66 13.94 -3.81
N ILE A 917 -40.07 13.51 -2.62
CA ILE A 917 -40.74 12.23 -2.39
C ILE A 917 -42.06 12.18 -3.19
N ALA A 918 -42.88 13.23 -3.10
CA ALA A 918 -44.14 13.32 -3.85
C ALA A 918 -43.94 13.31 -5.37
N PHE A 919 -42.86 13.92 -5.87
CA PHE A 919 -42.48 13.89 -7.28
C PHE A 919 -42.06 12.47 -7.71
N ALA A 920 -41.20 11.81 -6.94
CA ALA A 920 -40.72 10.45 -7.22
C ALA A 920 -41.88 9.46 -7.34
N TYR A 921 -42.93 9.60 -6.52
CA TYR A 921 -44.12 8.76 -6.61
C TYR A 921 -44.98 9.01 -7.85
N LYS A 922 -44.87 10.16 -8.52
CA LYS A 922 -45.64 10.47 -9.74
C LYS A 922 -44.90 10.09 -11.02
N ARG A 923 -43.57 10.07 -10.99
CA ARG A 923 -42.70 9.80 -12.15
C ARG A 923 -42.60 8.32 -12.48
N THR A 924 -42.85 7.95 -13.74
CA THR A 924 -42.43 6.64 -14.26
C THR A 924 -41.17 6.81 -15.13
N PRO A 925 -40.05 6.13 -14.83
CA PRO A 925 -38.82 6.28 -15.62
C PRO A 925 -39.04 5.84 -17.06
N VAL A 926 -38.65 6.69 -18.01
CA VAL A 926 -38.79 6.42 -19.45
C VAL A 926 -37.91 5.23 -19.88
N GLY A 927 -36.81 4.98 -19.16
CA GLY A 927 -35.81 3.95 -19.47
C GLY A 927 -36.22 2.48 -19.27
N THR A 928 -37.51 2.17 -19.11
CA THR A 928 -37.99 0.78 -18.92
C THR A 928 -39.12 0.35 -19.85
N VAL A 929 -39.47 1.21 -20.83
CA VAL A 929 -40.43 0.89 -21.90
C VAL A 929 -39.66 0.78 -23.22
N GLU A 930 -39.69 -0.42 -23.80
CA GLU A 930 -39.13 -0.76 -25.12
C GLU A 930 -39.71 0.15 -26.22
N GLU A 931 -38.88 0.62 -27.17
CA GLU A 931 -39.31 0.84 -28.58
C GLU A 931 -38.23 1.33 -29.57
N SER A 932 -36.93 1.50 -29.23
CA SER A 932 -35.94 1.80 -30.29
C SER A 932 -34.52 1.34 -30.01
N ALA A 933 -33.86 0.84 -31.06
CA ALA A 933 -32.47 0.38 -31.14
C ALA A 933 -31.38 1.46 -30.95
N GLN A 934 -31.66 2.58 -30.27
CA GLN A 934 -30.65 3.59 -29.94
C GLN A 934 -30.29 3.48 -28.45
N ARG A 935 -29.00 3.42 -28.12
CA ARG A 935 -28.49 3.62 -26.74
C ARG A 935 -29.06 4.96 -26.23
N ARG A 936 -30.01 4.92 -25.28
CA ARG A 936 -30.76 6.11 -24.81
C ARG A 936 -30.28 6.55 -23.42
N THR A 937 -30.17 7.87 -23.27
CA THR A 937 -29.64 8.64 -22.14
C THR A 937 -30.61 8.74 -20.96
N VAL A 938 -30.14 8.44 -19.74
CA VAL A 938 -30.82 8.75 -18.47
C VAL A 938 -31.11 10.26 -18.39
N THR A 939 -32.34 10.66 -18.07
CA THR A 939 -32.71 12.09 -18.00
C THR A 939 -32.51 12.65 -16.59
N SER A 940 -32.29 13.98 -16.48
CA SER A 940 -32.18 14.65 -15.19
C SER A 940 -33.41 14.47 -14.30
N PHE A 941 -34.60 14.34 -14.88
CA PHE A 941 -35.84 14.07 -14.12
C PHE A 941 -35.89 12.66 -13.54
N ASP A 942 -35.28 11.68 -14.22
CA ASP A 942 -35.19 10.31 -13.70
C ASP A 942 -34.21 10.25 -12.52
N ILE A 943 -33.08 10.97 -12.60
CA ILE A 943 -32.13 11.12 -11.48
C ILE A 943 -32.78 11.84 -10.30
N MET A 944 -33.55 12.90 -10.55
CA MET A 944 -34.32 13.60 -9.52
C MET A 944 -35.35 12.70 -8.85
N ALA A 945 -36.05 11.87 -9.61
CA ALA A 945 -36.98 10.90 -9.06
C ALA A 945 -36.27 9.80 -8.25
N LEU A 946 -35.08 9.35 -8.66
CA LEU A 946 -34.26 8.42 -7.88
C LEU A 946 -33.83 9.04 -6.54
N THR A 947 -33.45 10.32 -6.54
CA THR A 947 -33.17 11.08 -5.30
C THR A 947 -34.39 11.07 -4.38
N GLY A 948 -35.57 11.47 -4.88
CA GLY A 948 -36.80 11.48 -4.08
C GLY A 948 -37.20 10.10 -3.57
N MET A 949 -36.96 9.04 -4.33
CA MET A 949 -37.25 7.67 -3.92
C MET A 949 -36.29 7.16 -2.84
N SER A 950 -35.00 7.48 -2.96
CA SER A 950 -33.98 7.13 -1.96
C SER A 950 -34.24 7.85 -0.64
N LEU A 951 -34.63 9.13 -0.70
CA LEU A 951 -35.07 9.90 0.47
C LEU A 951 -36.32 9.31 1.13
N ALA A 952 -37.30 8.86 0.34
CA ALA A 952 -38.51 8.24 0.87
C ALA A 952 -38.17 6.98 1.67
N ALA A 953 -37.29 6.14 1.12
CA ALA A 953 -36.83 4.91 1.77
C ALA A 953 -36.04 5.17 3.07
N ALA A 954 -35.19 6.21 3.08
CA ALA A 954 -34.40 6.56 4.25
C ALA A 954 -35.23 7.21 5.38
N LYS A 955 -36.24 8.02 5.04
CA LYS A 955 -36.97 8.85 6.03
C LYS A 955 -38.29 8.26 6.50
N VAL A 956 -38.96 7.43 5.71
CA VAL A 956 -40.25 6.86 6.08
C VAL A 956 -40.04 5.50 6.77
N PRO A 957 -40.42 5.36 8.06
CA PRO A 957 -40.34 4.06 8.74
C PRO A 957 -41.18 3.02 8.01
N ASN A 958 -40.63 1.81 7.83
CA ASN A 958 -41.29 0.72 7.11
C ASN A 958 -41.76 1.12 5.70
N TRP A 959 -41.02 2.02 5.03
CA TRP A 959 -41.37 2.56 3.71
C TRP A 959 -41.81 1.48 2.69
N ALA A 960 -41.05 0.38 2.60
CA ALA A 960 -41.33 -0.71 1.68
C ALA A 960 -42.71 -1.36 1.92
N GLU A 961 -43.17 -1.49 3.17
CA GLU A 961 -44.47 -2.08 3.55
C GLU A 961 -45.67 -1.20 3.17
N GLN A 962 -45.44 0.09 2.95
CA GLN A 962 -46.49 1.06 2.63
C GLN A 962 -46.75 1.19 1.12
N LEU A 963 -45.96 0.53 0.28
CA LEU A 963 -46.12 0.59 -1.17
C LEU A 963 -47.17 -0.42 -1.66
N ASP A 964 -47.93 -0.03 -2.68
CA ASP A 964 -48.66 -1.01 -3.48
C ASP A 964 -47.71 -1.63 -4.54
N PRO A 965 -48.06 -2.79 -5.11
CA PRO A 965 -47.20 -3.46 -6.10
C PRO A 965 -46.81 -2.59 -7.31
N ALA A 966 -47.68 -1.67 -7.73
CA ALA A 966 -47.40 -0.79 -8.87
C ALA A 966 -46.36 0.29 -8.51
N ARG A 967 -46.44 0.85 -7.29
CA ARG A 967 -45.45 1.79 -6.76
C ARG A 967 -44.11 1.11 -6.47
N ALA A 968 -44.14 -0.12 -5.96
CA ALA A 968 -42.93 -0.91 -5.77
C ALA A 968 -42.21 -1.18 -7.11
N ALA A 969 -42.94 -1.55 -8.16
CA ALA A 969 -42.37 -1.75 -9.49
C ALA A 969 -41.74 -0.45 -10.04
N ARG A 970 -42.36 0.71 -9.78
CA ARG A 970 -41.83 2.02 -10.16
C ARG A 970 -40.53 2.36 -9.42
N ALA A 971 -40.47 2.12 -8.12
CA ALA A 971 -39.25 2.31 -7.32
C ALA A 971 -38.11 1.38 -7.78
N ALA A 972 -38.42 0.13 -8.16
CA ALA A 972 -37.44 -0.79 -8.74
C ALA A 972 -36.92 -0.32 -10.11
N ARG A 973 -37.77 0.26 -10.97
CA ARG A 973 -37.34 0.85 -12.26
C ARG A 973 -36.38 2.02 -12.08
N LEU A 974 -36.59 2.84 -11.04
CA LEU A 974 -35.66 3.91 -10.66
C LEU A 974 -34.33 3.35 -10.15
N ALA A 975 -34.34 2.22 -9.45
CA ALA A 975 -33.11 1.66 -8.91
C ALA A 975 -32.12 1.23 -10.02
N VAL A 976 -32.64 0.79 -11.16
CA VAL A 976 -31.83 0.32 -12.31
C VAL A 976 -31.11 1.44 -13.06
N ILE A 977 -31.56 2.71 -12.95
CA ILE A 977 -30.88 3.84 -13.61
C ILE A 977 -29.61 4.29 -12.89
N GLU A 978 -29.33 3.76 -11.69
CA GLU A 978 -28.12 4.05 -10.92
C GLU A 978 -26.87 3.74 -11.76
N LEU A 979 -25.85 4.59 -11.64
CA LEU A 979 -24.63 4.56 -12.45
C LEU A 979 -23.74 3.36 -12.09
N ASN A 980 -23.51 3.13 -10.80
CA ASN A 980 -22.68 2.05 -10.29
C ASN A 980 -23.41 1.29 -9.16
N GLY A 981 -23.66 -0.01 -9.36
CA GLY A 981 -24.35 -0.86 -8.38
C GLY A 981 -25.87 -0.63 -8.35
N PHE A 982 -26.47 -0.59 -7.15
CA PHE A 982 -27.89 -0.28 -6.94
C PHE A 982 -28.03 0.64 -5.72
N PRO A 983 -29.10 1.45 -5.63
CA PRO A 983 -29.37 2.20 -4.42
C PRO A 983 -29.73 1.26 -3.26
N ASP A 984 -29.36 1.65 -2.04
CA ASP A 984 -29.50 0.83 -0.83
C ASP A 984 -30.94 0.35 -0.58
N TYR A 985 -31.94 1.15 -0.97
CA TYR A 985 -33.35 0.80 -0.78
C TYR A 985 -33.80 -0.43 -1.56
N LEU A 986 -33.11 -0.82 -2.65
CA LEU A 986 -33.58 -1.90 -3.53
C LEU A 986 -33.64 -3.25 -2.80
N VAL A 987 -32.72 -3.50 -1.85
CA VAL A 987 -32.70 -4.72 -1.03
C VAL A 987 -33.88 -4.75 -0.06
N SER A 988 -34.19 -3.63 0.61
CA SER A 988 -35.36 -3.57 1.49
C SER A 988 -36.68 -3.72 0.71
N LEU A 989 -36.73 -3.19 -0.51
CA LEU A 989 -37.90 -3.27 -1.39
C LEU A 989 -38.14 -4.70 -1.90
N SER A 990 -37.08 -5.45 -2.19
CA SER A 990 -37.16 -6.82 -2.69
C SER A 990 -37.70 -7.80 -1.65
N GLN A 991 -37.46 -7.53 -0.36
CA GLN A 991 -37.97 -8.37 0.74
C GLN A 991 -39.49 -8.26 0.91
N VAL A 992 -40.07 -7.08 0.65
CA VAL A 992 -41.51 -6.83 0.83
C VAL A 992 -42.30 -7.01 -0.48
N HIS A 993 -41.73 -6.58 -1.62
CA HIS A 993 -42.36 -6.65 -2.94
C HIS A 993 -41.50 -7.43 -3.95
N PRO A 994 -41.24 -8.73 -3.69
CA PRO A 994 -40.30 -9.54 -4.49
C PRO A 994 -40.69 -9.61 -5.97
N GLU A 995 -41.96 -9.83 -6.29
CA GLU A 995 -42.44 -9.95 -7.67
C GLU A 995 -42.30 -8.65 -8.49
N ALA A 996 -42.48 -7.50 -7.83
CA ALA A 996 -42.34 -6.21 -8.48
C ALA A 996 -40.89 -5.91 -8.85
N VAL A 997 -39.95 -6.23 -7.95
CA VAL A 997 -38.51 -6.08 -8.19
C VAL A 997 -38.01 -7.10 -9.21
N ARG A 998 -38.41 -8.38 -9.05
CA ARG A 998 -38.10 -9.48 -9.97
C ARG A 998 -38.47 -9.15 -11.41
N SER A 999 -39.71 -8.68 -11.65
CA SER A 999 -40.16 -8.31 -13.00
C SER A 999 -39.30 -7.23 -13.67
N VAL A 1000 -38.71 -6.33 -12.91
CA VAL A 1000 -37.86 -5.25 -13.44
C VAL A 1000 -36.46 -5.77 -13.73
N LEU A 1001 -35.85 -6.46 -12.77
CA LEU A 1001 -34.51 -7.03 -12.93
C LEU A 1001 -34.47 -8.08 -14.05
N TRP A 1002 -35.50 -8.94 -14.14
CA TRP A 1002 -35.59 -9.95 -15.18
C TRP A 1002 -35.69 -9.32 -16.57
N ARG A 1003 -36.54 -8.31 -16.73
CA ARG A 1003 -36.68 -7.59 -18.02
C ARG A 1003 -35.35 -7.00 -18.49
N ALA A 1004 -34.58 -6.39 -17.58
CA ALA A 1004 -33.27 -5.82 -17.91
C ALA A 1004 -32.22 -6.89 -18.22
N SER A 1005 -32.23 -8.00 -17.47
CA SER A 1005 -31.35 -9.14 -17.69
C SER A 1005 -31.64 -9.84 -19.02
N ARG A 1006 -32.93 -10.03 -19.35
CA ARG A 1006 -33.37 -10.62 -20.62
C ARG A 1006 -32.93 -9.77 -21.82
N ALA A 1007 -33.05 -8.45 -21.72
CA ALA A 1007 -32.60 -7.55 -22.78
C ALA A 1007 -31.08 -7.61 -23.03
N GLN A 1008 -30.28 -7.92 -22.00
CA GLN A 1008 -28.85 -8.19 -22.16
C GLN A 1008 -28.60 -9.53 -22.86
N LEU A 1009 -29.32 -10.58 -22.44
CA LEU A 1009 -29.22 -11.92 -23.04
C LEU A 1009 -29.64 -11.93 -24.52
N ASP A 1010 -30.58 -11.08 -24.92
CA ASP A 1010 -31.03 -10.99 -26.33
C ASP A 1010 -30.07 -10.20 -27.24
N ARG A 1011 -29.02 -9.53 -26.72
CA ARG A 1011 -28.12 -8.61 -27.47
C ARG A 1011 -26.63 -8.99 -27.49
N LEU A 1012 -26.28 -10.18 -27.00
CA LEU A 1012 -24.91 -10.62 -26.67
C LEU A 1012 -23.80 -10.11 -27.64
N ASP A 1013 -23.09 -9.06 -27.21
CA ASP A 1013 -21.75 -8.66 -27.68
C ASP A 1013 -20.77 -8.97 -26.54
N GLU A 1014 -19.62 -9.58 -26.83
CA GLU A 1014 -18.62 -10.05 -25.84
C GLU A 1014 -18.00 -8.92 -24.97
N VAL A 1015 -18.27 -7.64 -25.29
CA VAL A 1015 -17.63 -6.45 -24.68
C VAL A 1015 -18.61 -5.61 -23.82
N ASP A 1016 -19.91 -5.91 -23.78
CA ASP A 1016 -20.91 -5.06 -23.09
C ASP A 1016 -21.14 -5.49 -21.63
N HIS A 1017 -20.77 -4.62 -20.67
CA HIS A 1017 -21.12 -4.74 -19.25
C HIS A 1017 -22.60 -4.35 -19.05
N GLY A 1018 -23.42 -5.28 -18.54
CA GLY A 1018 -24.88 -5.12 -18.43
C GLY A 1018 -25.47 -5.46 -17.06
N MET A 1019 -26.74 -5.86 -17.03
CA MET A 1019 -27.50 -6.09 -15.80
C MET A 1019 -27.02 -7.31 -15.01
N LEU A 1020 -26.66 -8.41 -15.69
CA LEU A 1020 -26.14 -9.62 -15.05
C LEU A 1020 -24.79 -9.35 -14.37
N ASP A 1021 -23.93 -8.56 -15.00
CA ASP A 1021 -22.64 -8.13 -14.42
C ASP A 1021 -22.84 -7.27 -13.16
N ARG A 1022 -23.87 -6.39 -13.15
CA ARG A 1022 -24.23 -5.63 -11.94
C ARG A 1022 -24.76 -6.51 -10.81
N LEU A 1023 -25.43 -7.61 -11.13
CA LEU A 1023 -26.02 -8.53 -10.16
C LEU A 1023 -25.00 -9.50 -9.55
N GLU A 1024 -23.92 -9.81 -10.28
CA GLU A 1024 -22.78 -10.60 -9.77
C GLU A 1024 -22.19 -9.96 -8.50
N TYR A 1025 -22.04 -8.64 -8.48
CA TYR A 1025 -21.48 -7.89 -7.35
C TYR A 1025 -22.54 -7.29 -6.41
N ALA A 1026 -23.82 -7.61 -6.63
CA ALA A 1026 -24.91 -7.11 -5.80
C ALA A 1026 -25.17 -8.00 -4.58
N ASP A 1027 -26.00 -7.50 -3.65
CA ASP A 1027 -26.51 -8.31 -2.55
C ASP A 1027 -27.23 -9.57 -3.07
N GLY A 1028 -26.85 -10.75 -2.57
CA GLY A 1028 -27.38 -12.03 -3.02
C GLY A 1028 -28.91 -12.16 -2.88
N VAL A 1029 -29.58 -11.34 -2.06
CA VAL A 1029 -31.05 -11.26 -2.00
C VAL A 1029 -31.64 -10.86 -3.36
N LEU A 1030 -30.98 -9.97 -4.10
CA LEU A 1030 -31.44 -9.54 -5.43
C LEU A 1030 -31.23 -10.62 -6.48
N ALA A 1031 -30.08 -11.29 -6.44
CA ALA A 1031 -29.79 -12.42 -7.31
C ALA A 1031 -30.80 -13.58 -7.12
N ARG A 1032 -31.19 -13.86 -5.86
CA ARG A 1032 -32.21 -14.87 -5.52
C ARG A 1032 -33.56 -14.68 -6.19
N LEU A 1033 -33.98 -13.44 -6.41
CA LEU A 1033 -35.25 -13.17 -7.08
C LEU A 1033 -35.28 -13.69 -8.52
N LEU A 1034 -34.13 -13.72 -9.20
CA LEU A 1034 -34.01 -14.14 -10.60
C LEU A 1034 -33.77 -15.63 -10.78
N VAL A 1035 -33.58 -16.40 -9.70
CA VAL A 1035 -33.32 -17.84 -9.77
C VAL A 1035 -34.36 -18.58 -10.62
N PRO A 1036 -35.69 -18.39 -10.46
CA PRO A 1036 -36.65 -19.14 -11.26
C PRO A 1036 -36.62 -18.74 -12.75
N ASP A 1037 -36.31 -17.48 -13.06
CA ASP A 1037 -36.24 -16.98 -14.44
C ASP A 1037 -34.97 -17.47 -15.14
N LEU A 1038 -33.82 -17.39 -14.48
CA LEU A 1038 -32.53 -17.83 -15.01
C LEU A 1038 -32.47 -19.35 -15.16
N THR A 1039 -33.00 -20.11 -14.18
CA THR A 1039 -33.08 -21.57 -14.30
C THR A 1039 -34.10 -22.00 -15.36
N GLY A 1040 -35.22 -21.28 -15.51
CA GLY A 1040 -36.15 -21.47 -16.63
C GLY A 1040 -35.48 -21.23 -17.98
N TYR A 1041 -34.72 -20.14 -18.10
CA TYR A 1041 -33.96 -19.80 -19.31
C TYR A 1041 -32.93 -20.87 -19.68
N LEU A 1042 -32.17 -21.40 -18.70
CA LEU A 1042 -31.23 -22.52 -18.92
C LEU A 1042 -31.92 -23.82 -19.34
N ARG A 1043 -33.19 -24.05 -18.92
CA ARG A 1043 -33.97 -25.21 -19.36
C ARG A 1043 -34.48 -25.04 -20.80
N GLU A 1044 -34.86 -23.82 -21.18
CA GLU A 1044 -35.39 -23.49 -22.52
C GLU A 1044 -34.32 -23.37 -23.60
N HIS A 1045 -33.08 -23.02 -23.24
CA HIS A 1045 -31.98 -22.79 -24.16
C HIS A 1045 -30.80 -23.74 -23.88
N ASP A 1046 -30.57 -24.69 -24.80
CA ASP A 1046 -29.49 -25.67 -24.69
C ASP A 1046 -28.19 -25.30 -25.41
N ASP A 1047 -28.23 -24.26 -26.23
CA ASP A 1047 -27.18 -23.82 -27.15
C ASP A 1047 -26.62 -22.43 -26.80
N LEU A 1048 -26.47 -22.13 -25.51
CA LEU A 1048 -25.93 -20.86 -25.03
C LEU A 1048 -24.43 -20.71 -25.29
N ALA A 1049 -24.02 -19.52 -25.73
CA ALA A 1049 -22.61 -19.13 -25.83
C ALA A 1049 -21.95 -19.08 -24.43
N ALA A 1050 -20.65 -19.40 -24.36
CA ALA A 1050 -19.89 -19.46 -23.11
C ALA A 1050 -19.98 -18.15 -22.29
N ALA A 1051 -19.90 -16.98 -22.94
CA ALA A 1051 -20.01 -15.68 -22.28
C ALA A 1051 -21.39 -15.42 -21.64
N ALA A 1052 -22.47 -15.90 -22.26
CA ALA A 1052 -23.81 -15.80 -21.69
C ALA A 1052 -23.97 -16.74 -20.49
N LEU A 1053 -23.46 -17.97 -20.64
CA LEU A 1053 -23.51 -18.98 -19.59
C LEU A 1053 -22.71 -18.56 -18.35
N GLU A 1054 -21.52 -17.97 -18.53
CA GLU A 1054 -20.71 -17.41 -17.44
C GLU A 1054 -21.49 -16.42 -16.58
N LYS A 1055 -22.14 -15.44 -17.23
CA LYS A 1055 -22.91 -14.39 -16.54
C LYS A 1055 -24.10 -14.97 -15.79
N ILE A 1056 -24.83 -15.91 -16.41
CA ILE A 1056 -25.97 -16.57 -15.76
C ILE A 1056 -25.52 -17.38 -14.55
N VAL A 1057 -24.47 -18.20 -14.70
CA VAL A 1057 -23.95 -19.05 -13.63
C VAL A 1057 -23.41 -18.23 -12.47
N SER A 1058 -22.70 -17.13 -12.74
CA SER A 1058 -22.15 -16.26 -11.69
C SER A 1058 -23.25 -15.63 -10.82
N VAL A 1059 -24.33 -15.16 -11.45
CA VAL A 1059 -25.51 -14.65 -10.71
C VAL A 1059 -26.20 -15.76 -9.90
N LEU A 1060 -26.32 -16.97 -10.45
CA LEU A 1060 -26.91 -18.12 -9.74
C LEU A 1060 -26.06 -18.58 -8.54
N ILE A 1061 -24.73 -18.50 -8.64
CA ILE A 1061 -23.82 -18.79 -7.51
C ILE A 1061 -24.00 -17.74 -6.42
N GLN A 1062 -24.03 -16.46 -6.81
CA GLN A 1062 -24.28 -15.35 -5.89
C GLN A 1062 -25.67 -15.43 -5.22
N ALA A 1063 -26.63 -16.09 -5.87
CA ALA A 1063 -27.97 -16.32 -5.32
C ALA A 1063 -28.03 -17.42 -4.24
N GLN A 1064 -26.98 -18.22 -4.01
CA GLN A 1064 -27.05 -19.30 -3.02
C GLN A 1064 -27.33 -18.75 -1.59
N PRO A 1065 -28.08 -19.49 -0.74
CA PRO A 1065 -28.77 -20.76 -1.02
C PRO A 1065 -30.16 -20.59 -1.67
N PHE A 1066 -30.57 -21.53 -2.55
CA PHE A 1066 -31.94 -21.64 -3.06
C PHE A 1066 -32.39 -23.12 -3.26
N PRO A 1067 -33.71 -23.43 -3.35
CA PRO A 1067 -34.19 -24.80 -3.52
C PRO A 1067 -33.78 -25.42 -4.86
N ASP A 1068 -33.19 -26.62 -4.81
CA ASP A 1068 -32.80 -27.35 -6.00
C ASP A 1068 -33.99 -28.12 -6.61
N GLU A 1069 -34.75 -27.45 -7.49
CA GLU A 1069 -35.89 -28.04 -8.22
C GLU A 1069 -35.41 -28.79 -9.49
N GLY A 1070 -34.50 -29.75 -9.33
CA GLY A 1070 -33.96 -30.51 -10.46
C GLY A 1070 -32.92 -29.75 -11.28
N VAL A 1071 -32.29 -28.72 -10.69
CA VAL A 1071 -31.31 -27.85 -11.33
C VAL A 1071 -29.93 -28.52 -11.30
N ALA A 1072 -29.58 -29.23 -10.22
CA ALA A 1072 -28.36 -30.02 -10.18
C ALA A 1072 -28.37 -31.15 -11.22
N GLU A 1073 -29.48 -31.89 -11.37
CA GLU A 1073 -29.62 -32.90 -12.45
C GLU A 1073 -29.45 -32.28 -13.84
N MET A 1074 -30.00 -31.09 -14.06
CA MET A 1074 -29.84 -30.38 -15.33
C MET A 1074 -28.38 -29.97 -15.54
N ALA A 1075 -27.74 -29.35 -14.55
CA ALA A 1075 -26.34 -28.93 -14.65
C ALA A 1075 -25.42 -30.13 -14.88
N GLU A 1076 -25.64 -31.24 -14.19
CA GLU A 1076 -24.94 -32.51 -14.37
C GLU A 1076 -25.12 -33.06 -15.80
N ALA A 1077 -26.36 -33.16 -16.28
CA ALA A 1077 -26.64 -33.65 -17.63
C ALA A 1077 -25.94 -32.78 -18.68
N ARG A 1078 -26.04 -31.45 -18.54
CA ARG A 1078 -25.42 -30.47 -19.46
C ARG A 1078 -23.90 -30.53 -19.43
N ALA A 1079 -23.29 -30.57 -18.25
CA ALA A 1079 -21.84 -30.74 -18.08
C ALA A 1079 -21.34 -32.03 -18.76
N THR A 1080 -22.11 -33.11 -18.64
CA THR A 1080 -21.76 -34.40 -19.23
C THR A 1080 -21.85 -34.36 -20.76
N THR A 1081 -22.93 -33.78 -21.32
CA THR A 1081 -23.18 -33.76 -22.77
C THR A 1081 -22.40 -32.67 -23.54
N ALA A 1082 -21.95 -31.61 -22.88
CA ALA A 1082 -21.29 -30.47 -23.55
C ALA A 1082 -19.99 -30.89 -24.24
N THR A 1083 -19.82 -30.58 -25.53
CA THR A 1083 -18.57 -30.89 -26.26
C THR A 1083 -17.48 -29.86 -26.00
N ASP A 1084 -17.85 -28.61 -25.71
CA ASP A 1084 -16.91 -27.53 -25.41
C ASP A 1084 -16.46 -27.60 -23.92
N PRO A 1085 -15.15 -27.68 -23.64
CA PRO A 1085 -14.62 -27.76 -22.28
C PRO A 1085 -14.94 -26.52 -21.42
N VAL A 1086 -15.09 -25.34 -22.02
CA VAL A 1086 -15.45 -24.08 -21.33
C VAL A 1086 -16.91 -24.11 -20.88
N ILE A 1087 -17.81 -24.56 -21.77
CA ILE A 1087 -19.23 -24.75 -21.44
C ILE A 1087 -19.39 -25.83 -20.36
N ALA A 1088 -18.66 -26.95 -20.49
CA ALA A 1088 -18.65 -28.00 -19.47
C ALA A 1088 -18.15 -27.46 -18.11
N ALA A 1089 -17.11 -26.61 -18.11
CA ALA A 1089 -16.59 -25.98 -16.90
C ALA A 1089 -17.62 -25.09 -16.20
N TYR A 1090 -18.40 -24.28 -16.93
CA TYR A 1090 -19.43 -23.44 -16.30
C TYR A 1090 -20.59 -24.24 -15.70
N TYR A 1091 -21.04 -25.31 -16.37
CA TYR A 1091 -22.05 -26.20 -15.78
C TYR A 1091 -21.52 -26.98 -14.58
N LEU A 1092 -20.25 -27.40 -14.61
CA LEU A 1092 -19.58 -28.01 -13.45
C LEU A 1092 -19.44 -27.01 -12.31
N LEU A 1093 -19.05 -25.76 -12.58
CA LEU A 1093 -18.97 -24.69 -11.59
C LEU A 1093 -20.32 -24.47 -10.91
N PHE A 1094 -21.41 -24.48 -11.69
CA PHE A 1094 -22.74 -24.38 -11.14
C PHE A 1094 -23.12 -25.60 -10.29
N LEU A 1095 -22.78 -26.80 -10.74
CA LEU A 1095 -22.99 -28.04 -9.97
C LEU A 1095 -22.18 -28.06 -8.68
N PHE A 1096 -20.96 -27.51 -8.67
CA PHE A 1096 -20.14 -27.36 -7.46
C PHE A 1096 -20.81 -26.48 -6.40
N ALA A 1097 -21.48 -25.41 -6.83
CA ALA A 1097 -22.21 -24.53 -5.93
C ALA A 1097 -23.50 -25.17 -5.36
N LEU A 1098 -24.04 -26.21 -6.01
CA LEU A 1098 -25.26 -26.91 -5.59
C LEU A 1098 -24.95 -28.20 -4.81
N GLU A 1099 -24.20 -29.11 -5.43
CA GLU A 1099 -23.88 -30.45 -4.93
C GLU A 1099 -22.39 -30.78 -5.17
N GLY A 1100 -21.52 -30.19 -4.34
CA GLY A 1100 -20.06 -30.29 -4.47
C GLY A 1100 -19.55 -31.72 -4.67
N ASP A 1101 -19.97 -32.67 -3.82
CA ASP A 1101 -19.48 -34.05 -3.90
C ASP A 1101 -19.87 -34.74 -5.23
N ARG A 1102 -21.07 -34.49 -5.75
CA ARG A 1102 -21.53 -35.01 -7.05
C ARG A 1102 -20.82 -34.33 -8.21
N ALA A 1103 -20.48 -33.05 -8.08
CA ALA A 1103 -19.70 -32.31 -9.07
C ALA A 1103 -18.30 -32.91 -9.25
N VAL A 1104 -17.65 -33.37 -8.17
CA VAL A 1104 -16.33 -34.05 -8.23
C VAL A 1104 -16.41 -35.34 -9.04
N ASP A 1105 -17.44 -36.16 -8.83
CA ASP A 1105 -17.63 -37.40 -9.59
C ASP A 1105 -17.77 -37.12 -11.09
N ARG A 1106 -18.52 -36.08 -11.45
CA ARG A 1106 -18.77 -35.71 -12.85
C ARG A 1106 -17.60 -35.02 -13.51
N LEU A 1107 -16.84 -34.22 -12.77
CA LEU A 1107 -15.56 -33.69 -13.22
C LEU A 1107 -14.63 -34.83 -13.66
N ARG A 1108 -14.48 -35.88 -12.83
CA ARG A 1108 -13.63 -37.03 -13.17
C ARG A 1108 -14.10 -37.79 -14.40
N GLU A 1109 -15.40 -38.07 -14.47
CA GLU A 1109 -15.97 -38.76 -15.62
C GLU A 1109 -15.76 -37.94 -16.90
N LYS A 1110 -16.00 -36.63 -16.84
CA LYS A 1110 -15.81 -35.72 -17.97
C LYS A 1110 -14.35 -35.68 -18.42
N MET A 1111 -13.41 -35.53 -17.48
CA MET A 1111 -11.98 -35.53 -17.79
C MET A 1111 -11.52 -36.83 -18.47
N SER A 1112 -12.06 -37.98 -18.05
CA SER A 1112 -11.69 -39.28 -18.66
C SER A 1112 -12.11 -39.40 -20.14
N MET A 1113 -13.04 -38.56 -20.60
CA MET A 1113 -13.52 -38.53 -21.98
C MET A 1113 -12.84 -37.44 -22.84
N LEU A 1114 -12.05 -36.55 -22.24
CA LEU A 1114 -11.37 -35.45 -22.90
C LEU A 1114 -9.88 -35.77 -23.14
N ASP A 1115 -9.28 -35.15 -24.15
CA ASP A 1115 -7.83 -35.19 -24.35
C ASP A 1115 -7.10 -34.23 -23.40
N GLY A 1116 -5.76 -34.26 -23.40
CA GLY A 1116 -4.96 -33.45 -22.47
C GLY A 1116 -5.15 -31.94 -22.62
N GLN A 1117 -5.44 -31.45 -23.83
CA GLN A 1117 -5.63 -30.01 -24.08
C GLN A 1117 -7.01 -29.54 -23.60
N ASP A 1118 -8.04 -30.34 -23.84
CA ASP A 1118 -9.40 -30.05 -23.38
C ASP A 1118 -9.53 -30.22 -21.86
N GLN A 1119 -8.81 -31.17 -21.25
CA GLN A 1119 -8.69 -31.31 -19.79
C GLN A 1119 -8.08 -30.04 -19.17
N ALA A 1120 -6.98 -29.53 -19.76
CA ALA A 1120 -6.34 -28.31 -19.28
C ALA A 1120 -7.26 -27.09 -19.42
N THR A 1121 -7.96 -26.96 -20.55
CA THR A 1121 -8.91 -25.86 -20.80
C THR A 1121 -10.07 -25.88 -19.81
N LEU A 1122 -10.64 -27.06 -19.53
CA LEU A 1122 -11.68 -27.24 -18.54
C LEU A 1122 -11.20 -26.84 -17.14
N CYS A 1123 -10.02 -27.32 -16.72
CA CYS A 1123 -9.46 -27.02 -15.40
C CYS A 1123 -9.08 -25.54 -15.23
N CYS A 1124 -8.45 -24.93 -16.25
CA CYS A 1124 -8.09 -23.51 -16.22
C CYS A 1124 -9.31 -22.58 -16.20
N THR A 1125 -10.44 -23.03 -16.73
CA THR A 1125 -11.70 -22.27 -16.67
C THR A 1125 -12.39 -22.44 -15.30
N LEU A 1126 -12.41 -23.66 -14.77
CA LEU A 1126 -13.14 -24.04 -13.55
C LEU A 1126 -12.42 -23.66 -12.25
N LEU A 1127 -11.16 -24.05 -12.09
CA LEU A 1127 -10.45 -23.98 -10.81
C LEU A 1127 -10.25 -22.54 -10.29
N PRO A 1128 -9.87 -21.54 -11.11
CA PRO A 1128 -9.74 -20.16 -10.63
C PRO A 1128 -11.05 -19.57 -10.10
N ARG A 1129 -12.20 -20.05 -10.61
CA ARG A 1129 -13.53 -19.63 -10.17
C ARG A 1129 -14.02 -20.38 -8.93
N LEU A 1130 -13.49 -21.58 -8.66
CA LEU A 1130 -13.78 -22.35 -7.43
C LEU A 1130 -12.95 -21.88 -6.23
N PHE A 1131 -11.68 -21.53 -6.43
CA PHE A 1131 -10.73 -21.28 -5.32
C PHE A 1131 -10.17 -19.85 -5.29
N GLY A 1132 -10.57 -19.00 -6.23
CA GLY A 1132 -10.07 -17.64 -6.39
C GLY A 1132 -8.76 -17.55 -7.18
N SER A 1133 -8.40 -16.33 -7.60
CA SER A 1133 -7.15 -16.02 -8.31
C SER A 1133 -6.34 -14.96 -7.55
N ARG A 1134 -5.12 -14.64 -8.02
CA ARG A 1134 -4.29 -13.55 -7.47
C ARG A 1134 -5.03 -12.19 -7.46
N PHE A 1135 -6.04 -12.00 -8.32
CA PHE A 1135 -6.78 -10.74 -8.47
C PHE A 1135 -8.16 -10.75 -7.81
N ASN A 1136 -8.80 -11.92 -7.63
CA ASN A 1136 -10.13 -12.05 -7.01
C ASN A 1136 -10.08 -13.04 -5.83
N ARG A 1137 -9.59 -12.58 -4.67
CA ARG A 1137 -9.52 -13.36 -3.42
C ARG A 1137 -10.79 -13.30 -2.56
N THR A 1138 -11.79 -12.54 -2.98
CA THR A 1138 -12.97 -12.18 -2.15
C THR A 1138 -14.14 -13.14 -2.27
N VAL A 1139 -14.09 -14.14 -3.16
CA VAL A 1139 -15.14 -15.16 -3.24
C VAL A 1139 -14.86 -16.20 -2.16
N ALA A 1140 -15.58 -16.14 -1.05
CA ALA A 1140 -15.69 -17.28 -0.14
C ALA A 1140 -16.66 -18.27 -0.78
N PRO A 1141 -16.23 -19.45 -1.26
CA PRO A 1141 -17.17 -20.39 -1.84
C PRO A 1141 -17.73 -21.22 -0.67
N PRO A 1142 -19.04 -21.15 -0.37
CA PRO A 1142 -19.64 -22.08 0.58
C PRO A 1142 -19.82 -23.41 -0.16
N LEU A 1143 -18.72 -24.08 -0.51
CA LEU A 1143 -18.78 -25.37 -1.19
C LEU A 1143 -19.22 -26.41 -0.17
N PRO A 1144 -20.35 -27.10 -0.37
CA PRO A 1144 -20.75 -28.24 0.45
C PRO A 1144 -19.90 -29.47 0.04
N LEU A 1145 -18.59 -29.40 0.27
CA LEU A 1145 -17.64 -30.48 -0.01
C LEU A 1145 -17.25 -31.21 1.27
N SER A 1146 -17.22 -32.54 1.22
CA SER A 1146 -16.56 -33.32 2.25
C SER A 1146 -15.03 -33.23 2.13
N ALA A 1147 -14.32 -33.46 3.25
CA ALA A 1147 -12.85 -33.41 3.26
C ALA A 1147 -12.21 -34.42 2.28
N GLU A 1148 -12.82 -35.59 2.11
CA GLU A 1148 -12.39 -36.62 1.15
C GLU A 1148 -12.52 -36.14 -0.32
N ARG A 1149 -13.57 -35.40 -0.64
CA ARG A 1149 -13.78 -34.85 -1.99
C ARG A 1149 -12.89 -33.65 -2.27
N LEU A 1150 -12.57 -32.87 -1.24
CA LEU A 1150 -11.57 -31.80 -1.35
C LEU A 1150 -10.17 -32.36 -1.66
N GLU A 1151 -9.79 -33.48 -1.03
CA GLU A 1151 -8.56 -34.22 -1.34
C GLU A 1151 -8.54 -34.72 -2.80
N GLN A 1152 -9.65 -35.30 -3.26
CA GLN A 1152 -9.77 -35.75 -4.66
C GLN A 1152 -9.67 -34.60 -5.66
N LEU A 1153 -10.24 -33.43 -5.35
CA LEU A 1153 -10.10 -32.23 -6.18
C LEU A 1153 -8.66 -31.72 -6.25
N LEU A 1154 -7.92 -31.76 -5.14
CA LEU A 1154 -6.50 -31.43 -5.14
C LEU A 1154 -5.72 -32.39 -6.05
N ILE A 1155 -6.01 -33.69 -6.00
CA ILE A 1155 -5.37 -34.69 -6.89
C ILE A 1155 -5.77 -34.50 -8.37
N ILE A 1156 -6.90 -33.86 -8.65
CA ILE A 1156 -7.31 -33.54 -10.03
C ILE A 1156 -6.62 -32.25 -10.52
N ALA A 1157 -6.36 -31.31 -9.62
CA ALA A 1157 -5.73 -30.02 -9.92
C ALA A 1157 -4.21 -30.10 -10.11
N PHE A 1158 -3.56 -31.16 -9.61
CA PHE A 1158 -2.14 -31.48 -9.74
C PHE A 1158 -1.96 -32.75 -10.58
#